data_AF-A0A422NL86-F1
#
_entry.id   AF-A0A422NL86-F1
#
_cell.length_a   1.000
_cell.length_b   1.000
_cell.length_c   1.000
_cell.angle_alpha   90.00
_cell.angle_beta   90.00
_cell.angle_gamma   90.00
#
_symmetry.space_group_name_H-M   'P 1'
#
loop_
_entity.id
_entity.type
_entity.pdbx_description
1 polymer ?
#
loop_
_entity_poly.entity_id
_entity_poly.type
_entity_poly.pdbx_seq_one_letter_code
_entity_poly.pdbx_strand_id
1 'polypeptide(L)'
;MAALRNIRSRQEVNKFCSIGSDLLSGPPCLSFKRWEAALETLEKAKHDTAILPTVASLSVHSACESVRHYHNIYYKCVQLTVIPLSRWRQWREGLCFFMGDSSSAEAGPLATLCRQLFVSQQECYAVAFWGCWRSVGARLESHLASLAADTASEVDDGVSGVYGSGGPLLEEEEKGSTEDVDLSLVRLRRRCFSALYEFQRLAHDAAHLFDSYAMVGRSERQWLTDTFLLEQDEKAAEALVRRSFKRDFGVPSIDLEGGGLLDEYHSFEVNEGKTRTLEKKAQDTLKGVWCRKALDLFEYEMKRHRGGTSDADLYDAAGNKLCDLLFRCLHEKEGRPDLAFALTMRRILDNEPFPATVDLARVGVALRLFLQWFEKYTHRRQQGDIPLFLDPDLWTFVLERHTELLKWVLFHYCHDETAADVMSALKAVKAVCFSVQQCLGVYLTAVASRRLSSDVKQQLEGEAKKKVCDWVQYTAVNTFLSGIQHLCCEAAAGTTAATASTPMCALTPALLAVQTDVSKVQLLLLCDAVSFAMDARRILLPALERGFTQMHQLAGDTNTAILSHWTMCMLSLLSCLCRSLCRLKDGTVTAEDLVLALHSHYRELRRLSPAFMADLVTDAWIDFLLGEGRGALGTRHVGLVDLEQGCHAHCNCHCTVEGTGKKAGQKRSHGE
;
A
#
# COMPACT_ATOMS: atom_id res chain seq x y z
N MET A 1 38.76 -26.12 3.82
CA MET A 1 38.10 -26.22 5.15
C MET A 1 36.77 -25.45 5.20
N ALA A 2 36.69 -24.16 4.87
CA ALA A 2 35.43 -23.40 4.86
C ALA A 2 34.36 -23.96 3.89
N ALA A 3 34.76 -24.37 2.68
CA ALA A 3 33.85 -24.98 1.71
C ALA A 3 33.22 -26.31 2.21
N LEU A 4 33.98 -27.14 2.93
CA LEU A 4 33.47 -28.40 3.51
C LEU A 4 32.55 -28.15 4.73
N ARG A 5 32.81 -27.09 5.51
CA ARG A 5 31.88 -26.65 6.57
C ARG A 5 30.56 -26.15 5.98
N ASN A 6 30.60 -25.39 4.89
CA ASN A 6 29.39 -24.95 4.15
C ASN A 6 28.60 -26.11 3.52
N ILE A 7 29.27 -27.16 3.06
CA ILE A 7 28.60 -28.35 2.51
C ILE A 7 27.92 -29.15 3.64
N ARG A 8 28.59 -29.30 4.79
CA ARG A 8 28.05 -30.02 5.95
C ARG A 8 26.92 -29.27 6.64
N SER A 9 27.02 -27.94 6.78
CA SER A 9 25.93 -27.10 7.30
C SER A 9 24.70 -27.14 6.39
N ARG A 10 24.89 -27.06 5.07
CA ARG A 10 23.78 -27.23 4.11
C ARG A 10 23.12 -28.60 4.23
N GLN A 11 23.89 -29.67 4.45
CA GLN A 11 23.32 -31.01 4.66
C GLN A 11 22.50 -31.11 5.96
N GLU A 12 22.87 -30.39 7.02
CA GLU A 12 22.18 -30.41 8.31
C GLU A 12 20.77 -29.81 8.24
N VAL A 13 20.56 -28.78 7.42
CA VAL A 13 19.30 -28.02 7.36
C VAL A 13 18.58 -28.10 6.02
N ASN A 14 19.11 -28.84 5.03
CA ASN A 14 18.54 -28.91 3.68
C ASN A 14 17.06 -29.32 3.66
N LYS A 15 16.67 -30.28 4.50
CA LYS A 15 15.28 -30.75 4.58
C LYS A 15 14.33 -29.67 5.09
N PHE A 16 14.81 -28.81 5.98
CA PHE A 16 14.04 -27.66 6.47
C PHE A 16 14.02 -26.56 5.40
N CYS A 17 15.16 -26.24 4.80
CA CYS A 17 15.28 -25.20 3.77
C CYS A 17 14.63 -25.56 2.42
N SER A 18 14.31 -26.84 2.17
CA SER A 18 13.56 -27.22 0.97
C SER A 18 12.08 -26.84 1.06
N ILE A 19 11.52 -26.70 2.27
CA ILE A 19 10.11 -26.36 2.50
C ILE A 19 9.84 -24.95 1.97
N GLY A 20 8.98 -24.84 0.94
CA GLY A 20 8.60 -23.58 0.31
C GLY A 20 9.73 -22.89 -0.48
N SER A 21 10.84 -23.58 -0.76
CA SER A 21 11.93 -23.04 -1.58
C SER A 21 11.51 -22.70 -3.01
N ASP A 22 10.54 -23.44 -3.56
CA ASP A 22 9.89 -23.18 -4.84
C ASP A 22 9.12 -21.85 -4.82
N LEU A 23 8.48 -21.50 -3.69
CA LEU A 23 7.75 -20.23 -3.53
C LEU A 23 8.68 -19.01 -3.41
N LEU A 24 9.93 -19.21 -2.98
CA LEU A 24 10.93 -18.14 -2.91
C LEU A 24 11.63 -17.88 -4.25
N SER A 25 11.90 -18.95 -5.01
CA SER A 25 12.72 -18.91 -6.22
C SER A 25 11.90 -18.91 -7.51
N GLY A 26 10.65 -19.33 -7.45
CA GLY A 26 9.72 -19.38 -8.57
C GLY A 26 9.09 -18.03 -8.93
N PRO A 27 8.25 -17.99 -9.98
CA PRO A 27 7.45 -16.82 -10.31
C PRO A 27 6.51 -16.43 -9.14
N PRO A 28 6.06 -15.16 -9.06
CA PRO A 28 5.20 -14.70 -7.98
C PRO A 28 3.94 -15.57 -7.84
N CYS A 29 3.83 -16.27 -6.71
CA CYS A 29 2.67 -17.08 -6.38
C CYS A 29 1.67 -16.25 -5.58
N LEU A 30 0.47 -16.04 -6.12
CA LEU A 30 -0.62 -15.32 -5.44
C LEU A 30 -1.56 -16.26 -4.66
N SER A 31 -1.27 -17.56 -4.68
CA SER A 31 -2.10 -18.59 -4.05
C SER A 31 -1.94 -18.58 -2.54
N PHE A 32 -2.98 -18.11 -1.84
CA PHE A 32 -3.00 -18.22 -0.39
C PHE A 32 -2.93 -19.68 0.08
N LYS A 33 -3.64 -20.60 -0.59
CA LYS A 33 -3.64 -22.03 -0.23
C LYS A 33 -2.22 -22.63 -0.26
N ARG A 34 -1.42 -22.31 -1.30
CA ARG A 34 -0.03 -22.78 -1.38
C ARG A 34 0.86 -22.17 -0.31
N TRP A 35 0.73 -20.87 -0.06
CA TRP A 35 1.47 -20.19 1.01
C TRP A 35 1.10 -20.76 2.38
N GLU A 36 -0.18 -20.93 2.67
CA GLU A 36 -0.67 -21.47 3.94
C GLU A 36 -0.17 -22.89 4.18
N ALA A 37 -0.22 -23.76 3.17
CA ALA A 37 0.33 -25.12 3.27
C ALA A 37 1.84 -25.13 3.54
N ALA A 38 2.59 -24.22 2.90
CA ALA A 38 4.03 -24.08 3.15
C ALA A 38 4.30 -23.56 4.57
N LEU A 39 3.56 -22.56 5.04
CA LEU A 39 3.69 -22.03 6.41
C LEU A 39 3.34 -23.09 7.46
N GLU A 40 2.28 -23.86 7.28
CA GLU A 40 1.95 -24.98 8.18
C GLU A 40 3.03 -26.04 8.23
N THR A 41 3.57 -26.41 7.06
CA THR A 41 4.64 -27.40 6.98
C THR A 41 5.91 -26.88 7.64
N LEU A 42 6.22 -25.59 7.46
CA LEU A 42 7.35 -24.91 8.07
C LEU A 42 7.24 -24.88 9.60
N GLU A 43 6.08 -24.53 10.15
CA GLU A 43 5.85 -24.54 11.60
C GLU A 43 5.93 -25.94 12.20
N LYS A 44 5.39 -26.96 11.53
CA LYS A 44 5.51 -28.36 11.96
C LYS A 44 6.97 -28.82 11.94
N ALA A 45 7.69 -28.52 10.86
CA ALA A 45 9.08 -28.93 10.67
C ALA A 45 10.04 -28.30 11.69
N LYS A 46 9.75 -27.10 12.19
CA LYS A 46 10.51 -26.44 13.26
C LYS A 46 10.59 -27.27 14.54
N HIS A 47 9.57 -28.10 14.79
CA HIS A 47 9.47 -28.97 15.97
C HIS A 47 9.81 -30.44 15.68
N ASP A 48 10.08 -30.80 14.42
CA ASP A 48 10.42 -32.17 14.03
C ASP A 48 11.94 -32.33 13.93
N THR A 49 12.53 -33.04 14.89
CA THR A 49 13.98 -33.27 14.95
C THR A 49 14.54 -34.11 13.79
N ALA A 50 13.68 -34.81 13.04
CA ALA A 50 14.08 -35.53 11.84
C ALA A 50 14.25 -34.61 10.61
N ILE A 51 13.65 -33.41 10.66
CA ILE A 51 13.70 -32.39 9.61
C ILE A 51 14.66 -31.26 10.00
N LEU A 52 14.54 -30.73 11.21
CA LEU A 52 15.41 -29.70 11.77
C LEU A 52 16.01 -30.21 13.10
N PRO A 53 17.31 -30.53 13.15
CA PRO A 53 17.98 -30.84 14.41
C PRO A 53 17.80 -29.71 15.43
N THR A 54 17.85 -30.02 16.73
CA THR A 54 17.67 -29.01 17.77
C THR A 54 18.63 -27.84 17.56
N VAL A 55 18.16 -26.60 17.71
CA VAL A 55 18.95 -25.39 17.40
C VAL A 55 20.29 -25.38 18.15
N ALA A 56 20.32 -25.84 19.39
CA ALA A 56 21.53 -25.95 20.20
C ALA A 56 22.56 -26.99 19.66
N SER A 57 22.14 -27.94 18.84
CA SER A 57 23.02 -28.94 18.21
C SER A 57 23.56 -28.49 16.84
N LEU A 58 22.99 -27.43 16.27
CA LEU A 58 23.39 -26.91 14.96
C LEU A 58 24.63 -26.04 15.07
N SER A 59 25.44 -25.99 14.00
CA SER A 59 26.44 -24.93 13.87
C SER A 59 25.76 -23.56 13.79
N VAL A 60 26.40 -22.51 14.29
CA VAL A 60 25.88 -21.13 14.23
C VAL A 60 25.49 -20.74 12.80
N HIS A 61 26.27 -21.18 11.80
CA HIS A 61 25.97 -20.93 10.40
C HIS A 61 24.69 -21.65 9.94
N SER A 62 24.55 -22.94 10.25
CA SER A 62 23.35 -23.74 9.94
C SER A 62 22.10 -23.13 10.59
N ALA A 63 22.18 -22.75 11.87
CA ALA A 63 21.09 -22.10 12.59
C ALA A 63 20.71 -20.74 11.97
N CYS A 64 21.71 -19.93 11.59
CA CYS A 64 21.49 -18.67 10.89
C CYS A 64 20.85 -18.88 9.49
N GLU A 65 21.22 -19.94 8.77
CA GLU A 65 20.60 -20.28 7.49
C GLU A 65 19.14 -20.69 7.67
N SER A 66 18.83 -21.52 8.67
CA SER A 66 17.45 -21.92 9.01
C SER A 66 16.56 -20.74 9.37
N VAL A 67 17.01 -19.83 10.25
CA VAL A 67 16.18 -18.68 10.64
C VAL A 67 15.99 -17.68 9.49
N ARG A 68 17.00 -17.49 8.62
CA ARG A 68 16.83 -16.68 7.40
C ARG A 68 15.81 -17.30 6.47
N HIS A 69 15.88 -18.61 6.24
CA HIS A 69 14.89 -19.31 5.43
C HIS A 69 13.49 -19.16 6.01
N TYR A 70 13.32 -19.41 7.31
CA TYR A 70 12.07 -19.23 8.03
C TYR A 70 11.49 -17.82 7.86
N HIS A 71 12.30 -16.79 8.13
CA HIS A 71 11.90 -15.40 7.93
C HIS A 71 11.56 -15.10 6.47
N ASN A 72 12.37 -15.56 5.51
CA ASN A 72 12.16 -15.27 4.09
C ASN A 72 10.84 -15.84 3.56
N ILE A 73 10.41 -17.02 4.03
CA ILE A 73 9.11 -17.59 3.66
C ILE A 73 7.98 -16.68 4.15
N TYR A 74 7.98 -16.28 5.43
CA TYR A 74 6.98 -15.36 5.97
C TYR A 74 7.03 -13.98 5.31
N TYR A 75 8.23 -13.42 5.16
CA TYR A 75 8.47 -12.12 4.54
C TYR A 75 7.98 -12.10 3.09
N LYS A 76 8.27 -13.15 2.31
CA LYS A 76 7.78 -13.24 0.93
C LYS A 76 6.27 -13.44 0.89
N CYS A 77 5.71 -14.24 1.79
CA CYS A 77 4.28 -14.46 1.91
C CYS A 77 3.54 -13.13 2.19
N VAL A 78 4.00 -12.35 3.17
CA VAL A 78 3.39 -11.07 3.52
C VAL A 78 3.58 -9.99 2.46
N GLN A 79 4.64 -10.07 1.65
CA GLN A 79 4.81 -9.18 0.50
C GLN A 79 3.76 -9.41 -0.61
N LEU A 80 3.22 -10.62 -0.71
CA LEU A 80 2.35 -11.02 -1.82
C LEU A 80 0.89 -11.20 -1.41
N THR A 81 0.63 -11.53 -0.15
CA THR A 81 -0.69 -11.92 0.35
C THR A 81 -1.01 -11.26 1.69
N VAL A 82 -2.29 -11.21 2.01
CA VAL A 82 -2.76 -10.84 3.35
C VAL A 82 -2.77 -12.10 4.22
N ILE A 83 -2.09 -12.05 5.37
CA ILE A 83 -2.04 -13.19 6.31
C ILE A 83 -2.80 -12.86 7.61
N PRO A 84 -3.46 -13.85 8.24
CA PRO A 84 -4.22 -13.63 9.46
C PRO A 84 -3.30 -13.38 10.66
N LEU A 85 -3.84 -12.76 11.71
CA LEU A 85 -3.07 -12.42 12.93
C LEU A 85 -2.39 -13.63 13.58
N SER A 86 -2.99 -14.82 13.50
CA SER A 86 -2.40 -16.05 14.01
C SER A 86 -1.03 -16.33 13.38
N ARG A 87 -0.88 -16.11 12.06
CA ARG A 87 0.38 -16.29 11.34
C ARG A 87 1.43 -15.23 11.72
N TRP A 88 1.01 -14.00 11.99
CA TRP A 88 1.90 -12.97 12.53
C TRP A 88 2.48 -13.34 13.90
N ARG A 89 1.64 -13.91 14.79
CA ARG A 89 2.08 -14.40 16.10
C ARG A 89 3.03 -15.58 15.97
N GLN A 90 2.71 -16.54 15.10
CA GLN A 90 3.59 -17.68 14.83
C GLN A 90 4.94 -17.22 14.29
N TRP A 91 4.98 -16.29 13.34
CA TRP A 91 6.23 -15.72 12.84
C TRP A 91 7.08 -15.13 13.97
N ARG A 92 6.46 -14.34 14.85
CA ARG A 92 7.11 -13.76 16.03
C ARG A 92 7.65 -14.84 16.97
N GLU A 93 6.82 -15.82 17.32
CA GLU A 93 7.19 -16.95 18.19
C GLU A 93 8.30 -17.81 17.59
N GLY A 94 8.31 -18.01 16.28
CA GLY A 94 9.38 -18.70 15.58
C GLY A 94 10.71 -17.97 15.67
N LEU A 95 10.73 -16.64 15.51
CA LEU A 95 11.95 -15.85 15.70
C LEU A 95 12.48 -15.96 17.14
N CYS A 96 11.59 -15.98 18.13
CA CYS A 96 11.96 -16.22 19.53
C CYS A 96 12.50 -17.65 19.75
N PHE A 97 11.88 -18.66 19.12
CA PHE A 97 12.35 -20.05 19.16
C PHE A 97 13.79 -20.20 18.66
N PHE A 98 14.15 -19.55 17.54
CA PHE A 98 15.51 -19.59 17.02
C PHE A 98 16.50 -18.77 17.84
N MET A 99 16.04 -17.76 18.58
CA MET A 99 16.88 -16.98 19.49
C MET A 99 17.36 -17.83 20.67
N GLY A 100 16.48 -18.68 21.24
CA GLY A 100 16.77 -19.56 22.36
C GLY A 100 17.17 -18.83 23.66
N ASP A 101 17.34 -19.58 24.76
CA ASP A 101 17.78 -19.06 26.06
C ASP A 101 19.32 -19.06 26.23
N SER A 102 20.09 -19.17 25.15
CA SER A 102 21.52 -19.48 25.26
C SER A 102 22.37 -18.27 25.67
N SER A 103 22.94 -18.34 26.88
CA SER A 103 23.90 -17.39 27.46
C SER A 103 25.34 -17.55 26.97
N SER A 104 25.59 -18.33 25.90
CA SER A 104 26.95 -18.57 25.39
C SER A 104 27.41 -17.47 24.43
N ALA A 105 28.69 -17.11 24.50
CA ALA A 105 29.29 -16.08 23.63
C ALA A 105 29.21 -16.44 22.12
N GLU A 106 29.15 -17.73 21.78
CA GLU A 106 29.01 -18.21 20.40
C GLU A 106 27.58 -18.04 19.82
N ALA A 107 26.57 -17.86 20.67
CA ALA A 107 25.18 -17.60 20.25
C ALA A 107 24.90 -16.12 19.92
N GLY A 108 25.83 -15.22 20.25
CA GLY A 108 25.71 -13.78 20.01
C GLY A 108 25.31 -13.39 18.58
N PRO A 109 25.96 -13.93 17.53
CA PRO A 109 25.62 -13.62 16.14
C PRO A 109 24.20 -14.04 15.73
N LEU A 110 23.73 -15.21 16.20
CA LEU A 110 22.38 -15.70 15.92
C LEU A 110 21.33 -14.83 16.62
N ALA A 111 21.57 -14.48 17.90
CA ALA A 111 20.67 -13.60 18.64
C ALA A 111 20.59 -12.20 18.01
N THR A 112 21.70 -11.64 17.53
CA THR A 112 21.72 -10.37 16.79
C THR A 112 20.92 -10.47 15.49
N LEU A 113 21.09 -11.55 14.72
CA LEU A 113 20.30 -11.79 13.51
C LEU A 113 18.79 -11.90 13.83
N CYS A 114 18.41 -12.70 14.82
CA CYS A 114 17.00 -12.83 15.22
C CYS A 114 16.39 -11.49 15.63
N ARG A 115 17.15 -10.63 16.36
CA ARG A 115 16.71 -9.27 16.70
C ARG A 115 16.51 -8.39 15.46
N GLN A 116 17.43 -8.41 14.50
CA GLN A 116 17.27 -7.68 13.23
C GLN A 116 16.04 -8.16 12.44
N LEU A 117 15.83 -9.47 12.35
CA LEU A 117 14.68 -10.06 11.66
C LEU A 117 13.36 -9.77 12.38
N PHE A 118 13.39 -9.62 13.71
CA PHE A 118 12.24 -9.23 14.51
C PHE A 118 11.84 -7.77 14.24
N VAL A 119 12.80 -6.85 14.13
CA VAL A 119 12.53 -5.46 13.72
C VAL A 119 11.90 -5.42 12.32
N SER A 120 12.46 -6.14 11.36
CA SER A 120 11.89 -6.26 10.00
C SER A 120 10.44 -6.82 10.02
N GLN A 121 10.18 -7.82 10.87
CA GLN A 121 8.82 -8.35 11.06
C GLN A 121 7.87 -7.30 11.65
N GLN A 122 8.31 -6.51 12.63
CA GLN A 122 7.52 -5.44 13.23
C GLN A 122 7.22 -4.31 12.24
N GLU A 123 8.16 -3.96 11.36
CA GLU A 123 7.95 -3.00 10.29
C GLU A 123 6.86 -3.48 9.32
N CYS A 124 6.95 -4.74 8.87
CA CYS A 124 5.91 -5.34 8.03
C CYS A 124 4.55 -5.34 8.73
N TYR A 125 4.52 -5.65 10.03
CA TYR A 125 3.31 -5.67 10.84
C TYR A 125 2.70 -4.27 10.98
N ALA A 126 3.52 -3.26 11.24
CA ALA A 126 3.13 -1.87 11.34
C ALA A 126 2.50 -1.36 10.03
N VAL A 127 3.06 -1.76 8.89
CA VAL A 127 2.53 -1.45 7.57
C VAL A 127 1.19 -2.14 7.37
N ALA A 128 1.10 -3.45 7.57
CA ALA A 128 -0.13 -4.21 7.35
C ALA A 128 -1.30 -3.77 8.25
N PHE A 129 -1.02 -3.44 9.53
CA PHE A 129 -2.03 -3.10 10.54
C PHE A 129 -2.15 -1.60 10.83
N TRP A 130 -1.79 -0.75 9.89
CA TRP A 130 -1.83 0.69 10.12
C TRP A 130 -3.22 1.19 10.53
N GLY A 131 -3.24 2.10 11.50
CA GLY A 131 -4.47 2.62 12.09
C GLY A 131 -5.19 1.65 13.03
N CYS A 132 -4.61 0.48 13.34
CA CYS A 132 -5.13 -0.42 14.37
C CYS A 132 -4.44 -0.20 15.71
N TRP A 133 -5.18 -0.46 16.79
CA TRP A 133 -4.65 -0.49 18.16
C TRP A 133 -3.37 -1.34 18.26
N ARG A 134 -3.39 -2.52 17.63
CA ARG A 134 -2.26 -3.46 17.71
C ARG A 134 -0.99 -2.94 17.06
N SER A 135 -1.09 -2.19 15.96
CA SER A 135 0.07 -1.58 15.29
C SER A 135 0.65 -0.46 16.14
N VAL A 136 -0.22 0.44 16.63
CA VAL A 136 0.20 1.56 17.50
C VAL A 136 0.89 1.04 18.76
N GLY A 137 0.30 0.05 19.44
CA GLY A 137 0.89 -0.55 20.64
C GLY A 137 2.28 -1.15 20.38
N ALA A 138 2.42 -2.00 19.36
CA ALA A 138 3.69 -2.63 19.03
C ALA A 138 4.80 -1.63 18.67
N ARG A 139 4.45 -0.57 17.92
CA ARG A 139 5.42 0.48 17.56
C ARG A 139 5.79 1.36 18.74
N LEU A 140 4.83 1.67 19.63
CA LEU A 140 5.09 2.44 20.84
C LEU A 140 6.03 1.66 21.78
N GLU A 141 5.78 0.36 22.00
CA GLU A 141 6.67 -0.51 22.78
C GLU A 141 8.08 -0.57 22.18
N SER A 142 8.19 -0.75 20.87
CA SER A 142 9.48 -0.79 20.16
C SER A 142 10.22 0.54 20.28
N HIS A 143 9.52 1.66 20.13
CA HIS A 143 10.10 2.98 20.27
C HIS A 143 10.62 3.23 21.69
N LEU A 144 9.81 2.92 22.71
CA LEU A 144 10.21 3.08 24.12
C LEU A 144 11.41 2.20 24.48
N ALA A 145 11.47 0.96 23.97
CA ALA A 145 12.61 0.08 24.15
C ALA A 145 13.89 0.65 23.50
N SER A 146 13.78 1.26 22.32
CA SER A 146 14.90 1.94 21.66
C SER A 146 15.42 3.11 22.51
N LEU A 147 14.52 3.97 23.00
CA LEU A 147 14.90 5.11 23.84
C LEU A 147 15.62 4.67 25.12
N ALA A 148 15.17 3.59 25.75
CA ALA A 148 15.82 3.04 26.94
C ALA A 148 17.23 2.49 26.62
N ALA A 149 17.41 1.84 25.47
CA ALA A 149 18.70 1.32 25.03
C ALA A 149 19.70 2.45 24.71
N ASP A 150 19.25 3.51 24.03
CA ASP A 150 20.08 4.68 23.71
C ASP A 150 20.54 5.39 24.99
N THR A 151 19.64 5.55 25.96
CA THR A 151 19.95 6.15 27.26
C THR A 151 20.96 5.29 28.05
N ALA A 152 20.86 3.96 27.98
CA ALA A 152 21.81 3.06 28.64
C ALA A 152 23.20 3.08 27.97
N SER A 153 23.27 3.28 26.66
CA SER A 153 24.52 3.37 25.91
C SER A 153 25.28 4.68 26.19
N GLU A 154 24.59 5.79 26.42
CA GLU A 154 25.22 7.07 26.78
C GLU A 154 25.88 7.04 28.19
N VAL A 155 25.48 6.11 29.07
CA VAL A 155 26.05 5.95 30.42
C VAL A 155 27.32 5.08 30.43
N ASP A 156 27.51 4.22 29.42
CA ASP A 156 28.66 3.29 29.34
C ASP A 156 29.84 3.85 28.51
N ASP A 157 29.61 4.89 27.70
CA ASP A 157 30.66 5.51 26.89
C ASP A 157 31.35 6.68 27.61
N GLY A 158 31.98 6.34 28.73
CA GLY A 158 33.08 7.12 29.27
C GLY A 158 34.27 7.04 28.30
N VAL A 159 34.36 8.01 27.38
CA VAL A 159 35.51 8.26 26.48
C VAL A 159 35.58 7.31 25.25
N SER A 160 34.83 7.60 24.18
CA SER A 160 35.43 7.86 22.86
C SER A 160 34.40 8.42 21.86
N GLY A 161 34.73 9.53 21.20
CA GLY A 161 33.89 10.11 20.17
C GLY A 161 34.04 9.39 18.84
N VAL A 162 32.92 9.00 18.22
CA VAL A 162 32.77 8.87 16.76
C VAL A 162 31.33 9.23 16.38
N TYR A 163 31.16 10.43 15.83
CA TYR A 163 29.91 10.92 15.24
C TYR A 163 29.51 10.09 14.00
N GLY A 164 28.30 9.53 14.01
CA GLY A 164 27.66 8.89 12.86
C GLY A 164 26.77 9.85 12.07
N SER A 165 27.30 10.34 10.94
CA SER A 165 26.64 10.77 9.69
C SER A 165 25.20 11.35 9.73
N GLY A 166 25.09 12.68 9.63
CA GLY A 166 23.89 13.36 9.14
C GLY A 166 24.02 14.88 8.95
N GLY A 167 24.39 15.35 7.75
CA GLY A 167 24.20 16.74 7.28
C GLY A 167 25.20 17.80 7.81
N PRO A 168 25.41 18.92 7.09
CA PRO A 168 26.53 19.81 7.33
C PRO A 168 26.41 20.55 8.67
N LEU A 169 27.34 20.24 9.57
CA LEU A 169 27.66 21.02 10.76
C LEU A 169 28.14 22.40 10.34
N LEU A 170 27.28 23.42 10.49
CA LEU A 170 27.75 24.78 10.74
C LEU A 170 27.92 24.90 12.25
N GLU A 171 29.11 24.53 12.73
CA GLU A 171 29.63 25.01 14.00
C GLU A 171 29.97 26.50 13.81
N GLU A 172 29.02 27.38 14.15
CA GLU A 172 29.40 28.74 14.53
C GLU A 172 29.62 28.72 16.06
N GLU A 173 30.87 28.95 16.44
CA GLU A 173 31.28 29.26 17.80
C GLU A 173 30.46 30.45 18.34
N GLU A 174 29.60 30.23 19.33
CA GLU A 174 29.13 31.32 20.19
C GLU A 174 29.61 31.10 21.62
N LYS A 175 30.81 31.65 21.88
CA LYS A 175 31.19 32.11 23.20
C LYS A 175 30.31 33.28 23.58
N GLY A 176 29.45 33.06 24.58
CA GLY A 176 28.92 34.11 25.44
C GLY A 176 27.79 34.93 24.81
N SER A 177 26.55 34.45 24.95
CA SER A 177 25.38 35.33 24.97
C SER A 177 24.29 34.68 25.84
N THR A 178 23.49 35.51 26.49
CA THR A 178 22.35 35.12 27.33
C THR A 178 21.50 34.05 26.65
N GLU A 179 21.32 32.89 27.28
CA GLU A 179 20.56 31.76 26.73
C GLU A 179 19.14 32.18 26.34
N ASP A 180 18.94 32.41 25.05
CA ASP A 180 17.63 32.58 24.45
C ASP A 180 16.92 31.22 24.47
N VAL A 181 15.74 31.15 25.09
CA VAL A 181 14.92 29.94 25.20
C VAL A 181 14.60 29.38 23.82
N ASP A 182 14.47 30.25 22.81
CA ASP A 182 14.20 29.85 21.43
C ASP A 182 15.40 29.11 20.81
N LEU A 183 16.64 29.50 21.13
CA LEU A 183 17.85 28.80 20.67
C LEU A 183 18.03 27.45 21.37
N SER A 184 17.81 27.38 22.70
CA SER A 184 17.83 26.11 23.43
C SER A 184 16.74 25.15 22.95
N LEU A 185 15.53 25.64 22.68
CA LEU A 185 14.45 24.84 22.09
C LEU A 185 14.81 24.28 20.72
N VAL A 186 15.47 25.08 19.87
CA VAL A 186 15.95 24.62 18.56
C VAL A 186 17.02 23.55 18.71
N ARG A 187 17.97 23.72 19.64
CA ARG A 187 19.02 22.73 19.92
C ARG A 187 18.44 21.40 20.43
N LEU A 188 17.57 21.44 21.44
CA LEU A 188 16.93 20.25 21.99
C LEU A 188 16.06 19.54 20.94
N ARG A 189 15.29 20.28 20.13
CA ARG A 189 14.51 19.70 19.01
C ARG A 189 15.38 18.99 17.99
N ARG A 190 16.58 19.51 17.69
CA ARG A 190 17.53 18.86 16.77
C ARG A 190 18.08 17.58 17.39
N ARG A 191 18.52 17.62 18.66
CA ARG A 191 19.03 16.44 19.38
C ARG A 191 17.99 15.33 19.47
N CYS A 192 16.75 15.70 19.79
CA CYS A 192 15.64 14.77 20.02
C CYS A 192 14.77 14.52 18.78
N PHE A 193 15.20 14.95 17.58
CA PHE A 193 14.34 14.97 16.39
C PHE A 193 13.72 13.61 16.09
N SER A 194 14.53 12.55 16.04
CA SER A 194 14.08 11.20 15.70
C SER A 194 13.01 10.68 16.67
N ALA A 195 13.20 10.91 17.97
CA ALA A 195 12.25 10.50 19.00
C ALA A 195 10.93 11.28 18.91
N LEU A 196 11.02 12.61 18.86
CA LEU A 196 9.85 13.47 18.74
C LEU A 196 9.07 13.23 17.44
N TYR A 197 9.78 12.92 16.35
CA TYR A 197 9.19 12.57 15.06
C TYR A 197 8.38 11.26 15.16
N GLU A 198 8.93 10.20 15.77
CA GLU A 198 8.19 8.95 15.93
C GLU A 198 7.00 9.08 16.87
N PHE A 199 7.10 9.80 18.00
CA PHE A 199 5.94 10.11 18.84
C PHE A 199 4.86 10.88 18.07
N GLN A 200 5.24 11.85 17.25
CA GLN A 200 4.29 12.60 16.43
C GLN A 200 3.60 11.72 15.38
N ARG A 201 4.33 10.79 14.74
CA ARG A 201 3.75 9.82 13.80
C ARG A 201 2.80 8.87 14.49
N LEU A 202 3.18 8.33 15.65
CA LEU A 202 2.31 7.45 16.44
C LEU A 202 1.05 8.17 16.91
N ALA A 203 1.16 9.41 17.38
CA ALA A 203 0.01 10.20 17.81
C ALA A 203 -0.95 10.46 16.64
N HIS A 204 -0.42 10.73 15.44
CA HIS A 204 -1.25 10.87 14.24
C HIS A 204 -1.98 9.56 13.90
N ASP A 205 -1.27 8.44 13.87
CA ASP A 205 -1.82 7.12 13.56
C ASP A 205 -2.82 6.63 14.63
N ALA A 206 -2.75 7.17 15.85
CA ALA A 206 -3.62 6.82 16.97
C ALA A 206 -4.83 7.75 17.14
N ALA A 207 -4.93 8.85 16.40
CA ALA A 207 -5.89 9.93 16.70
C ALA A 207 -7.37 9.51 16.59
N HIS A 208 -7.70 8.44 15.86
CA HIS A 208 -9.04 7.85 15.79
C HIS A 208 -9.26 6.68 16.77
N LEU A 209 -8.24 6.31 17.54
CA LEU A 209 -8.25 5.14 18.45
C LEU A 209 -8.49 5.49 19.93
N PHE A 210 -8.79 6.76 20.24
CA PHE A 210 -9.18 7.31 21.55
C PHE A 210 -8.22 6.95 22.71
N ASP A 211 -8.22 5.71 23.17
CA ASP A 211 -7.34 5.18 24.22
C ASP A 211 -5.86 5.10 23.77
N SER A 212 -5.58 4.63 22.53
CA SER A 212 -4.18 4.57 22.06
C SER A 212 -3.53 5.94 22.00
N TYR A 213 -4.32 6.95 21.65
CA TYR A 213 -3.84 8.32 21.51
C TYR A 213 -3.34 8.87 22.86
N ALA A 214 -4.12 8.65 23.92
CA ALA A 214 -3.76 9.06 25.28
C ALA A 214 -2.43 8.43 25.73
N MET A 215 -2.26 7.12 25.49
CA MET A 215 -1.03 6.42 25.85
C MET A 215 0.21 7.00 25.16
N VAL A 216 0.15 7.28 23.86
CA VAL A 216 1.29 7.87 23.11
C VAL A 216 1.69 9.22 23.69
N GLY A 217 0.71 10.10 23.95
CA GLY A 217 0.96 11.42 24.51
C GLY A 217 1.58 11.36 25.91
N ARG A 218 1.06 10.48 26.77
CA ARG A 218 1.61 10.26 28.12
C ARG A 218 3.05 9.74 28.07
N SER A 219 3.32 8.76 27.21
CA SER A 219 4.67 8.21 27.02
C SER A 219 5.67 9.27 26.53
N GLU A 220 5.27 10.15 25.61
CA GLU A 220 6.11 11.27 25.15
C GLU A 220 6.45 12.22 26.31
N ARG A 221 5.44 12.61 27.10
CA ARG A 221 5.63 13.53 28.23
C ARG A 221 6.47 12.91 29.34
N GLN A 222 6.24 11.64 29.65
CA GLN A 222 7.02 10.91 30.65
C GLN A 222 8.49 10.86 30.23
N TRP A 223 8.77 10.48 28.98
CA TRP A 223 10.14 10.47 28.45
C TRP A 223 10.80 11.86 28.49
N LEU A 224 10.09 12.91 28.03
CA LEU A 224 10.62 14.28 28.12
C LEU A 224 10.93 14.72 29.55
N THR A 225 10.09 14.30 30.49
CA THR A 225 10.22 14.61 31.92
C THR A 225 11.39 13.87 32.54
N ASP A 226 11.48 12.57 32.33
CA ASP A 226 12.48 11.69 32.93
C ASP A 226 13.89 11.96 32.38
N THR A 227 14.00 12.34 31.10
CA THR A 227 15.29 12.49 30.43
C THR A 227 15.83 13.93 30.44
N PHE A 228 14.98 14.96 30.31
CA PHE A 228 15.48 16.33 30.04
C PHE A 228 15.02 17.39 31.03
N LEU A 229 13.89 17.20 31.71
CA LEU A 229 13.34 18.23 32.60
C LEU A 229 14.23 18.48 33.83
N LEU A 230 15.08 17.52 34.19
CA LEU A 230 16.03 17.61 35.30
C LEU A 230 17.47 17.98 34.86
N GLU A 231 17.68 18.33 33.58
CA GLU A 231 18.99 18.60 32.99
C GLU A 231 19.18 20.08 32.55
N GLN A 232 20.33 20.40 31.91
CA GLN A 232 20.65 21.72 31.36
C GLN A 232 19.80 22.07 30.11
N ASP A 233 18.46 22.07 30.19
CA ASP A 233 17.54 22.56 29.14
C ASP A 233 16.06 22.65 29.62
N GLU A 234 15.81 22.79 30.93
CA GLU A 234 14.49 22.72 31.56
C GLU A 234 13.39 23.54 30.84
N LYS A 235 13.65 24.81 30.51
CA LYS A 235 12.67 25.67 29.82
C LYS A 235 12.32 25.19 28.42
N ALA A 236 13.28 24.59 27.71
CA ALA A 236 13.07 24.01 26.39
C ALA A 236 12.27 22.70 26.49
N ALA A 237 12.60 21.85 27.47
CA ALA A 237 11.84 20.63 27.78
C ALA A 237 10.39 20.96 28.15
N GLU A 238 10.16 21.94 29.02
CA GLU A 238 8.81 22.42 29.35
C GLU A 238 8.04 22.88 28.12
N ALA A 239 8.68 23.60 27.19
CA ALA A 239 8.03 24.06 25.97
C ALA A 239 7.60 22.89 25.06
N LEU A 240 8.39 21.80 25.02
CA LEU A 240 8.02 20.57 24.32
C LEU A 240 6.87 19.83 25.02
N VAL A 241 6.89 19.73 26.34
CA VAL A 241 5.79 19.15 27.13
C VAL A 241 4.49 19.94 26.91
N ARG A 242 4.53 21.27 26.97
CA ARG A 242 3.37 22.14 26.63
C ARG A 242 2.86 21.92 25.21
N ARG A 243 3.75 21.68 24.24
CA ARG A 243 3.38 21.37 22.86
C ARG A 243 2.66 20.02 22.76
N SER A 244 3.14 19.01 23.48
CA SER A 244 2.50 17.70 23.58
C SER A 244 1.07 17.84 24.15
N PHE A 245 0.90 18.51 25.29
CA PHE A 245 -0.42 18.82 25.85
C PHE A 245 -1.32 19.58 24.86
N LYS A 246 -0.81 20.64 24.24
CA LYS A 246 -1.58 21.42 23.26
C LYS A 246 -2.05 20.54 22.10
N ARG A 247 -1.24 19.59 21.63
CA ARG A 247 -1.65 18.61 20.61
C ARG A 247 -2.80 17.75 21.14
N ASP A 248 -2.64 17.20 22.33
CA ASP A 248 -3.56 16.22 22.92
C ASP A 248 -4.93 16.81 23.29
N PHE A 249 -4.98 18.06 23.78
CA PHE A 249 -6.25 18.76 23.99
C PHE A 249 -7.05 19.01 22.69
N GLY A 250 -6.44 18.86 21.51
CA GLY A 250 -7.08 19.02 20.20
C GLY A 250 -7.60 17.73 19.58
N VAL A 251 -7.44 16.60 20.27
CA VAL A 251 -7.81 15.26 19.78
C VAL A 251 -8.56 14.53 20.90
N PRO A 252 -9.76 14.01 20.62
CA PRO A 252 -10.51 13.19 21.57
C PRO A 252 -9.71 11.98 22.06
N SER A 253 -9.65 11.83 23.39
CA SER A 253 -8.97 10.73 24.09
C SER A 253 -9.64 10.43 25.43
N ILE A 254 -9.34 9.26 26.00
CA ILE A 254 -9.92 8.85 27.29
C ILE A 254 -9.49 9.77 28.44
N ASP A 255 -8.23 10.22 28.43
CA ASP A 255 -7.70 11.13 29.45
C ASP A 255 -8.33 12.53 29.35
N LEU A 256 -8.72 12.96 28.14
CA LEU A 256 -9.43 14.21 27.95
C LEU A 256 -10.87 14.16 28.49
N GLU A 257 -11.57 13.05 28.23
CA GLU A 257 -12.95 12.85 28.69
C GLU A 257 -13.04 12.64 30.21
N GLY A 258 -12.15 11.79 30.76
CA GLY A 258 -12.11 11.48 32.18
C GLY A 258 -11.52 12.60 33.07
N GLY A 259 -11.04 13.69 32.48
CA GLY A 259 -10.40 14.81 33.20
C GLY A 259 -8.92 14.59 33.54
N GLY A 260 -8.40 13.38 33.40
CA GLY A 260 -7.01 13.04 33.74
C GLY A 260 -5.96 13.88 32.99
N LEU A 261 -6.21 14.25 31.71
CA LEU A 261 -5.30 15.11 30.94
C LEU A 261 -5.28 16.55 31.49
N LEU A 262 -6.42 17.05 31.97
CA LEU A 262 -6.50 18.35 32.62
C LEU A 262 -5.77 18.31 33.96
N ASP A 263 -5.99 17.28 34.76
CA ASP A 263 -5.32 17.10 36.05
C ASP A 263 -3.80 17.02 35.90
N GLU A 264 -3.31 16.27 34.90
CA GLU A 264 -1.89 16.18 34.55
C GLU A 264 -1.33 17.53 34.06
N TYR A 265 -2.12 18.31 33.32
CA TYR A 265 -1.70 19.64 32.91
C TYR A 265 -1.68 20.64 34.08
N HIS A 266 -2.63 20.55 35.02
CA HIS A 266 -2.69 21.39 36.21
C HIS A 266 -1.55 21.12 37.18
N SER A 267 -1.11 19.87 37.31
CA SER A 267 0.07 19.53 38.13
C SER A 267 1.37 20.03 37.51
N PHE A 268 1.40 20.20 36.19
CA PHE A 268 2.56 20.68 35.44
C PHE A 268 2.60 22.22 35.26
N GLU A 269 1.49 22.88 34.93
CA GLU A 269 1.45 24.31 34.57
C GLU A 269 0.98 25.21 35.72
N VAL A 270 1.85 26.13 36.12
CA VAL A 270 1.57 27.13 37.17
C VAL A 270 0.90 28.40 36.59
N ASN A 271 0.98 28.64 35.28
CA ASN A 271 0.44 29.85 34.66
C ASN A 271 -1.08 29.74 34.35
N GLU A 272 -1.90 30.38 35.18
CA GLU A 272 -3.37 30.39 35.05
C GLU A 272 -3.89 30.80 33.65
N GLY A 273 -3.23 31.73 32.97
CA GLY A 273 -3.65 32.21 31.64
C GLY A 273 -3.51 31.13 30.57
N LYS A 274 -2.42 30.35 30.63
CA LYS A 274 -2.20 29.20 29.74
C LYS A 274 -3.18 28.07 30.05
N THR A 275 -3.44 27.84 31.34
CA THR A 275 -4.43 26.89 31.85
C THR A 275 -5.82 27.16 31.30
N ARG A 276 -6.35 28.38 31.44
CA ARG A 276 -7.66 28.74 30.89
C ARG A 276 -7.76 28.55 29.37
N THR A 277 -6.65 28.77 28.65
CA THR A 277 -6.60 28.60 27.19
C THR A 277 -6.73 27.13 26.79
N LEU A 278 -6.03 26.23 27.50
CA LEU A 278 -6.12 24.79 27.23
C LEU A 278 -7.42 24.18 27.74
N GLU A 279 -7.95 24.64 28.88
CA GLU A 279 -9.30 24.26 29.35
C GLU A 279 -10.37 24.59 28.30
N LYS A 280 -10.33 25.79 27.71
CA LYS A 280 -11.24 26.16 26.62
C LYS A 280 -11.10 25.20 25.44
N LYS A 281 -9.86 24.91 25.03
CA LYS A 281 -9.59 23.98 23.93
C LYS A 281 -10.12 22.57 24.24
N ALA A 282 -9.93 22.09 25.47
CA ALA A 282 -10.46 20.81 25.94
C ALA A 282 -11.99 20.77 25.81
N GLN A 283 -12.67 21.81 26.29
CA GLN A 283 -14.13 21.92 26.20
C GLN A 283 -14.61 21.98 24.75
N ASP A 284 -13.92 22.71 23.88
CA ASP A 284 -14.27 22.80 22.45
C ASP A 284 -14.14 21.42 21.79
N THR A 285 -13.08 20.67 22.09
CA THR A 285 -12.86 19.30 21.61
C THR A 285 -13.95 18.35 22.11
N LEU A 286 -14.27 18.36 23.42
CA LEU A 286 -15.32 17.51 24.01
C LEU A 286 -16.72 17.78 23.46
N LYS A 287 -17.02 19.04 23.13
CA LYS A 287 -18.31 19.43 22.48
C LYS A 287 -18.38 19.01 21.01
N GLY A 288 -17.23 18.68 20.40
CA GLY A 288 -17.11 18.27 19.00
C GLY A 288 -18.01 17.09 18.64
N VAL A 289 -18.57 17.10 17.42
CA VAL A 289 -19.44 16.01 16.94
C VAL A 289 -18.64 14.73 16.75
N TRP A 290 -17.41 14.84 16.24
CA TRP A 290 -16.45 13.73 16.26
C TRP A 290 -16.39 13.14 17.65
N CYS A 291 -16.10 13.94 18.68
CA CYS A 291 -15.70 13.44 20.02
C CYS A 291 -16.76 12.47 20.55
N ARG A 292 -18.02 12.86 20.45
CA ARG A 292 -19.16 12.02 20.83
C ARG A 292 -19.22 10.71 20.04
N LYS A 293 -18.93 10.72 18.74
CA LYS A 293 -18.94 9.51 17.90
C LYS A 293 -17.77 8.58 18.18
N ALA A 294 -16.59 9.14 18.47
CA ALA A 294 -15.43 8.36 18.92
C ALA A 294 -15.70 7.72 20.28
N LEU A 295 -16.32 8.47 21.20
CA LEU A 295 -16.74 7.97 22.51
C LEU A 295 -17.78 6.85 22.40
N ASP A 296 -18.83 7.03 21.58
CA ASP A 296 -19.86 6.00 21.34
C ASP A 296 -19.20 4.67 20.90
N LEU A 297 -18.22 4.74 19.98
CA LEU A 297 -17.47 3.57 19.50
C LEU A 297 -16.56 2.99 20.59
N PHE A 298 -15.84 3.84 21.31
CA PHE A 298 -14.93 3.41 22.36
C PHE A 298 -15.65 2.71 23.52
N GLU A 299 -16.75 3.29 24.01
CA GLU A 299 -17.58 2.67 25.05
C GLU A 299 -18.08 1.30 24.61
N TYR A 300 -18.48 1.18 23.34
CA TYR A 300 -18.94 -0.08 22.78
C TYR A 300 -17.82 -1.13 22.79
N GLU A 301 -16.63 -0.76 22.31
CA GLU A 301 -15.44 -1.64 22.30
C GLU A 301 -15.04 -2.06 23.72
N MET A 302 -15.06 -1.14 24.69
CA MET A 302 -14.79 -1.44 26.10
C MET A 302 -15.83 -2.38 26.72
N LYS A 303 -17.12 -2.18 26.42
CA LYS A 303 -18.19 -3.09 26.86
C LYS A 303 -18.00 -4.48 26.25
N ARG A 304 -17.61 -4.56 24.97
CA ARG A 304 -17.31 -5.81 24.28
C ARG A 304 -16.12 -6.54 24.89
N HIS A 305 -15.04 -5.82 25.23
CA HIS A 305 -13.87 -6.40 25.89
C HIS A 305 -14.16 -6.88 27.31
N ARG A 306 -14.98 -6.17 28.08
CA ARG A 306 -15.38 -6.56 29.45
C ARG A 306 -16.41 -7.68 29.51
N GLY A 307 -17.22 -7.84 28.45
CA GLY A 307 -18.32 -8.82 28.38
C GLY A 307 -17.90 -10.29 28.29
N GLY A 308 -16.59 -10.58 28.19
CA GLY A 308 -16.08 -11.93 27.93
C GLY A 308 -16.30 -12.36 26.49
N THR A 309 -15.28 -12.94 25.86
CA THR A 309 -15.34 -13.46 24.48
C THR A 309 -16.39 -14.54 24.35
N SER A 310 -17.61 -14.14 23.97
CA SER A 310 -18.42 -14.96 23.09
C SER A 310 -17.77 -14.88 21.72
N ASP A 311 -16.99 -15.90 21.36
CA ASP A 311 -16.48 -16.13 19.99
C ASP A 311 -17.61 -16.34 18.95
N ALA A 312 -18.89 -16.11 19.33
CA ALA A 312 -20.04 -16.51 18.53
C ALA A 312 -20.60 -15.45 17.58
N ASP A 313 -20.21 -14.17 17.68
CA ASP A 313 -20.69 -13.14 16.73
C ASP A 313 -19.54 -12.65 15.85
N LEU A 314 -19.23 -13.46 14.82
CA LEU A 314 -18.30 -13.15 13.72
C LEU A 314 -18.69 -11.87 12.94
N TYR A 315 -19.85 -11.28 13.21
CA TYR A 315 -20.34 -10.06 12.57
C TYR A 315 -20.83 -9.04 13.60
N ASP A 316 -19.95 -8.09 13.93
CA ASP A 316 -20.24 -6.99 14.86
C ASP A 316 -21.03 -5.86 14.17
N ALA A 317 -22.31 -6.09 13.90
CA ALA A 317 -23.17 -5.13 13.21
C ALA A 317 -23.28 -3.79 13.95
N ALA A 318 -23.31 -3.82 15.29
CA ALA A 318 -23.42 -2.63 16.13
C ALA A 318 -22.12 -1.81 16.10
N GLY A 319 -20.96 -2.45 16.27
CA GLY A 319 -19.65 -1.81 16.14
C GLY A 319 -19.40 -1.26 14.74
N ASN A 320 -19.78 -2.02 13.70
CA ASN A 320 -19.66 -1.57 12.31
C ASN A 320 -20.51 -0.32 12.03
N LYS A 321 -21.73 -0.25 12.57
CA LYS A 321 -22.58 0.95 12.45
C LYS A 321 -21.96 2.17 13.14
N LEU A 322 -21.32 1.97 14.30
CA LEU A 322 -20.60 3.04 15.00
C LEU A 322 -19.36 3.51 14.22
N CYS A 323 -18.58 2.57 13.66
CA CYS A 323 -17.50 2.88 12.73
C CYS A 323 -18.00 3.68 11.51
N ASP A 324 -19.13 3.29 10.90
CA ASP A 324 -19.71 4.01 9.75
C ASP A 324 -20.20 5.42 10.09
N LEU A 325 -20.70 5.62 11.32
CA LEU A 325 -21.11 6.94 11.79
C LEU A 325 -19.90 7.84 12.07
N LEU A 326 -18.85 7.31 12.70
CA LEU A 326 -17.60 8.04 12.92
C LEU A 326 -16.91 8.35 11.59
N PHE A 327 -16.85 7.38 10.67
CA PHE A 327 -16.32 7.54 9.32
C PHE A 327 -16.99 8.72 8.59
N ARG A 328 -18.32 8.74 8.53
CA ARG A 328 -19.07 9.83 7.87
C ARG A 328 -18.81 11.16 8.55
N CYS A 329 -18.73 11.19 9.88
CA CYS A 329 -18.39 12.42 10.61
C CYS A 329 -17.00 12.94 10.23
N LEU A 330 -15.98 12.07 10.22
CA LEU A 330 -14.60 12.41 9.88
C LEU A 330 -14.45 12.88 8.44
N HIS A 331 -15.09 12.17 7.50
CA HIS A 331 -15.02 12.47 6.08
C HIS A 331 -15.83 13.70 5.69
N GLU A 332 -17.12 13.74 6.04
CA GLU A 332 -18.06 14.73 5.48
C GLU A 332 -18.12 16.03 6.30
N LYS A 333 -17.92 15.97 7.62
CA LYS A 333 -18.11 17.14 8.51
C LYS A 333 -16.80 17.76 8.98
N GLU A 334 -15.87 16.92 9.47
CA GLU A 334 -14.63 17.40 10.08
C GLU A 334 -13.50 17.61 9.05
N GLY A 335 -13.64 17.07 7.83
CA GLY A 335 -12.62 17.19 6.78
C GLY A 335 -11.28 16.54 7.17
N ARG A 336 -11.35 15.36 7.78
CA ARG A 336 -10.20 14.57 8.25
C ARG A 336 -10.14 13.21 7.53
N PRO A 337 -9.81 13.23 6.22
CA PRO A 337 -9.80 12.04 5.37
C PRO A 337 -8.73 11.02 5.77
N ASP A 338 -7.63 11.46 6.39
CA ASP A 338 -6.61 10.62 7.03
C ASP A 338 -7.22 9.64 8.03
N LEU A 339 -8.02 10.17 8.95
CA LEU A 339 -8.57 9.40 10.05
C LEU A 339 -9.77 8.57 9.61
N ALA A 340 -10.52 9.05 8.62
CA ALA A 340 -11.52 8.23 7.94
C ALA A 340 -10.87 7.03 7.22
N PHE A 341 -9.71 7.23 6.58
CA PHE A 341 -8.94 6.14 5.97
C PHE A 341 -8.40 5.17 7.03
N ALA A 342 -7.81 5.68 8.11
CA ALA A 342 -7.33 4.86 9.22
C ALA A 342 -8.44 4.01 9.88
N LEU A 343 -9.62 4.61 10.06
CA LEU A 343 -10.80 3.89 10.56
C LEU A 343 -11.30 2.81 9.58
N THR A 344 -11.19 3.06 8.28
CA THR A 344 -11.53 2.08 7.24
C THR A 344 -10.59 0.89 7.30
N MET A 345 -9.28 1.13 7.40
CA MET A 345 -8.28 0.06 7.54
C MET A 345 -8.49 -0.72 8.83
N ARG A 346 -8.71 -0.02 9.95
CA ARG A 346 -9.05 -0.63 11.24
C ARG A 346 -10.24 -1.58 11.13
N ARG A 347 -11.33 -1.14 10.50
CA ARG A 347 -12.53 -1.97 10.32
C ARG A 347 -12.21 -3.26 9.57
N ILE A 348 -11.49 -3.17 8.45
CA ILE A 348 -11.11 -4.31 7.60
C ILE A 348 -10.27 -5.32 8.41
N LEU A 349 -9.38 -4.83 9.27
CA LEU A 349 -8.38 -5.65 9.97
C LEU A 349 -8.88 -6.23 11.30
N ASP A 350 -9.66 -5.48 12.07
CA ASP A 350 -10.05 -5.83 13.43
C ASP A 350 -11.51 -6.29 13.56
N ASN A 351 -12.40 -5.82 12.67
CA ASN A 351 -13.86 -6.02 12.83
C ASN A 351 -14.48 -6.94 11.78
N GLU A 352 -13.82 -7.17 10.65
CA GLU A 352 -14.31 -8.06 9.60
C GLU A 352 -13.68 -9.45 9.74
N PRO A 353 -14.45 -10.53 9.52
CA PRO A 353 -13.90 -11.88 9.51
C PRO A 353 -12.89 -12.00 8.38
N PHE A 354 -11.79 -12.69 8.63
CA PHE A 354 -10.80 -12.99 7.59
C PHE A 354 -11.33 -14.13 6.71
N PRO A 355 -11.37 -14.01 5.37
CA PRO A 355 -10.93 -12.87 4.56
C PRO A 355 -11.93 -11.70 4.57
N ALA A 356 -11.44 -10.47 4.83
CA ALA A 356 -12.29 -9.29 4.78
C ALA A 356 -12.78 -9.02 3.35
N THR A 357 -14.00 -8.47 3.22
CA THR A 357 -14.63 -8.26 1.91
C THR A 357 -14.20 -6.92 1.33
N VAL A 358 -13.46 -6.94 0.22
CA VAL A 358 -12.88 -5.74 -0.40
C VAL A 358 -13.32 -5.63 -1.85
N ASP A 359 -14.54 -5.11 -2.06
CA ASP A 359 -15.06 -4.83 -3.40
C ASP A 359 -14.43 -3.57 -4.03
N LEU A 360 -14.65 -3.38 -5.34
CA LEU A 360 -14.14 -2.21 -6.07
C LEU A 360 -14.65 -0.87 -5.51
N ALA A 361 -15.88 -0.82 -4.97
CA ALA A 361 -16.45 0.41 -4.43
C ALA A 361 -15.74 0.84 -3.15
N ARG A 362 -15.47 -0.11 -2.24
CA ARG A 362 -14.69 0.09 -1.01
C ARG A 362 -13.27 0.52 -1.33
N VAL A 363 -12.61 -0.11 -2.31
CA VAL A 363 -11.29 0.31 -2.80
C VAL A 363 -11.34 1.75 -3.32
N GLY A 364 -12.34 2.09 -4.12
CA GLY A 364 -12.52 3.45 -4.63
C GLY A 364 -12.74 4.50 -3.54
N VAL A 365 -13.47 4.18 -2.46
CA VAL A 365 -13.60 5.04 -1.29
C VAL A 365 -12.25 5.21 -0.59
N ALA A 366 -11.54 4.12 -0.33
CA ALA A 366 -10.24 4.15 0.36
C ALA A 366 -9.20 4.97 -0.41
N LEU A 367 -9.07 4.77 -1.72
CA LEU A 367 -8.15 5.53 -2.58
C LEU A 367 -8.49 7.02 -2.62
N ARG A 368 -9.79 7.38 -2.68
CA ARG A 368 -10.22 8.79 -2.63
C ARG A 368 -9.84 9.47 -1.32
N LEU A 369 -10.05 8.82 -0.18
CA LEU A 369 -9.66 9.36 1.12
C LEU A 369 -8.15 9.53 1.20
N PHE A 370 -7.40 8.55 0.71
CA PHE A 370 -5.95 8.63 0.68
C PHE A 370 -5.45 9.81 -0.16
N LEU A 371 -6.03 10.03 -1.35
CA LEU A 371 -5.72 11.17 -2.21
C LEU A 371 -6.08 12.50 -1.55
N GLN A 372 -7.27 12.63 -0.95
CA GLN A 372 -7.69 13.85 -0.25
C GLN A 372 -6.77 14.18 0.92
N TRP A 373 -6.33 13.17 1.67
CA TRP A 373 -5.31 13.34 2.70
C TRP A 373 -3.99 13.82 2.10
N PHE A 374 -3.53 13.18 1.03
CA PHE A 374 -2.27 13.51 0.38
C PHE A 374 -2.26 14.96 -0.17
N GLU A 375 -3.35 15.40 -0.79
CA GLU A 375 -3.57 16.79 -1.21
C GLU A 375 -3.48 17.74 -0.01
N LYS A 376 -4.24 17.47 1.05
CA LYS A 376 -4.22 18.29 2.27
C LYS A 376 -2.81 18.36 2.87
N TYR A 377 -2.09 17.26 2.91
CA TYR A 377 -0.73 17.19 3.45
C TYR A 377 0.26 17.99 2.59
N THR A 378 0.24 17.80 1.26
CA THR A 378 1.18 18.47 0.34
C THR A 378 0.97 19.99 0.26
N HIS A 379 -0.26 20.47 0.44
CA HIS A 379 -0.61 21.90 0.45
C HIS A 379 -0.40 22.61 1.80
N ARG A 380 -0.42 21.91 2.95
CA ARG A 380 -0.44 22.52 4.30
C ARG A 380 0.89 22.49 5.06
N ARG A 381 2.06 22.44 4.41
CA ARG A 381 3.33 22.52 5.16
C ARG A 381 3.50 23.91 5.79
N GLN A 382 3.22 24.02 7.09
CA GLN A 382 3.60 25.16 7.91
C GLN A 382 5.09 25.07 8.25
N GLN A 383 5.78 26.20 8.15
CA GLN A 383 7.21 26.31 8.42
C GLN A 383 7.43 26.34 9.95
N GLY A 384 8.21 25.39 10.49
CA GLY A 384 8.63 25.39 11.91
C GLY A 384 8.07 24.27 12.80
N ASP A 385 7.10 23.48 12.34
CA ASP A 385 6.68 22.25 13.01
C ASP A 385 7.50 21.05 12.51
N ILE A 386 7.78 20.08 13.39
CA ILE A 386 8.25 18.75 12.97
C ILE A 386 7.22 18.21 11.96
N PRO A 387 7.61 17.93 10.72
CA PRO A 387 6.67 17.47 9.70
C PRO A 387 6.19 16.06 10.06
N LEU A 388 4.96 15.71 9.67
CA LEU A 388 4.46 14.35 9.87
C LEU A 388 5.22 13.30 9.03
N PHE A 389 5.75 13.74 7.89
CA PHE A 389 6.59 12.93 7.00
C PHE A 389 7.74 13.78 6.47
N LEU A 390 8.95 13.22 6.44
CA LEU A 390 10.03 13.75 5.61
C LEU A 390 9.73 13.48 4.13
N ASP A 391 10.30 14.27 3.21
CA ASP A 391 10.12 14.04 1.76
C ASP A 391 10.55 12.62 1.29
N PRO A 392 11.67 12.03 1.77
CA PRO A 392 11.99 10.63 1.46
C PRO A 392 10.94 9.64 2.00
N ASP A 393 10.46 9.86 3.22
CA ASP A 393 9.53 8.96 3.93
C ASP A 393 8.12 9.00 3.35
N LEU A 394 7.71 10.16 2.83
CA LEU A 394 6.37 10.36 2.28
C LEU A 394 6.08 9.37 1.16
N TRP A 395 7.00 9.22 0.21
CA TRP A 395 6.81 8.30 -0.91
C TRP A 395 6.89 6.85 -0.48
N THR A 396 7.76 6.51 0.47
CA THR A 396 7.78 5.16 1.06
C THR A 396 6.42 4.83 1.67
N PHE A 397 5.90 5.72 2.50
CA PHE A 397 4.58 5.58 3.10
C PHE A 397 3.48 5.43 2.04
N VAL A 398 3.42 6.33 1.04
CA VAL A 398 2.40 6.27 -0.02
C VAL A 398 2.44 4.93 -0.74
N LEU A 399 3.62 4.49 -1.16
CA LEU A 399 3.77 3.28 -1.96
C LEU A 399 3.51 2.01 -1.14
N GLU A 400 3.91 1.96 0.13
CA GLU A 400 3.57 0.86 1.04
C GLU A 400 2.06 0.72 1.22
N ARG A 401 1.34 1.83 1.43
CA ARG A 401 -0.12 1.83 1.60
C ARG A 401 -0.84 1.32 0.35
N HIS A 402 -0.40 1.75 -0.83
CA HIS A 402 -0.94 1.24 -2.09
C HIS A 402 -0.58 -0.24 -2.29
N THR A 403 0.60 -0.68 -1.85
CA THR A 403 1.00 -2.10 -1.91
C THR A 403 0.10 -2.96 -1.04
N GLU A 404 -0.22 -2.54 0.19
CA GLU A 404 -1.18 -3.25 1.03
C GLU A 404 -2.55 -3.34 0.36
N LEU A 405 -3.06 -2.23 -0.20
CA LEU A 405 -4.34 -2.24 -0.94
C LEU A 405 -4.32 -3.22 -2.13
N LEU A 406 -3.20 -3.34 -2.85
CA LEU A 406 -3.04 -4.36 -3.90
C LEU A 406 -3.15 -5.78 -3.33
N LYS A 407 -2.50 -6.08 -2.20
CA LYS A 407 -2.58 -7.40 -1.56
C LYS A 407 -4.03 -7.71 -1.19
N TRP A 408 -4.75 -6.77 -0.57
CA TRP A 408 -6.16 -6.93 -0.20
C TRP A 408 -7.06 -7.21 -1.40
N VAL A 409 -6.90 -6.44 -2.47
CA VAL A 409 -7.63 -6.63 -3.72
C VAL A 409 -7.39 -8.02 -4.30
N LEU A 410 -6.13 -8.43 -4.41
CA LEU A 410 -5.79 -9.72 -5.02
C LEU A 410 -6.21 -10.87 -4.13
N PHE A 411 -6.10 -10.70 -2.82
CA PHE A 411 -6.63 -11.65 -1.88
C PHE A 411 -8.15 -11.77 -2.03
N HIS A 412 -8.89 -10.69 -2.18
CA HIS A 412 -10.34 -10.79 -2.39
C HIS A 412 -10.74 -11.49 -3.70
N TYR A 413 -10.09 -11.15 -4.82
CA TYR A 413 -10.49 -11.65 -6.14
C TYR A 413 -9.76 -12.93 -6.59
N CYS A 414 -8.60 -13.25 -6.02
CA CYS A 414 -7.74 -14.34 -6.47
C CYS A 414 -7.39 -15.34 -5.35
N HIS A 415 -8.02 -15.27 -4.17
CA HIS A 415 -7.76 -16.20 -3.06
C HIS A 415 -8.09 -17.66 -3.41
N ASP A 416 -9.19 -17.90 -4.14
CA ASP A 416 -9.49 -19.23 -4.66
C ASP A 416 -9.08 -19.32 -6.13
N GLU A 417 -7.98 -20.01 -6.41
CA GLU A 417 -7.46 -20.23 -7.77
C GLU A 417 -8.53 -20.79 -8.72
N THR A 418 -9.46 -21.60 -8.21
CA THR A 418 -10.50 -22.25 -9.01
C THR A 418 -11.67 -21.33 -9.36
N ALA A 419 -11.85 -20.23 -8.62
CA ALA A 419 -12.95 -19.28 -8.76
C ALA A 419 -12.47 -17.83 -8.90
N ALA A 420 -11.22 -17.62 -9.31
CA ALA A 420 -10.60 -16.31 -9.35
C ALA A 420 -11.28 -15.36 -10.34
N ASP A 421 -11.72 -14.19 -9.87
CA ASP A 421 -12.22 -13.10 -10.73
C ASP A 421 -11.06 -12.20 -11.18
N VAL A 422 -10.33 -12.71 -12.16
CA VAL A 422 -9.17 -12.02 -12.76
C VAL A 422 -9.55 -10.65 -13.33
N MET A 423 -10.75 -10.49 -13.88
CA MET A 423 -11.16 -9.23 -14.49
C MET A 423 -11.33 -8.12 -13.46
N SER A 424 -11.98 -8.42 -12.35
CA SER A 424 -12.11 -7.45 -11.24
C SER A 424 -10.76 -7.18 -10.58
N ALA A 425 -9.89 -8.20 -10.46
CA ALA A 425 -8.52 -8.01 -10.00
C ALA A 425 -7.74 -7.02 -10.89
N LEU A 426 -7.79 -7.19 -12.22
CA LEU A 426 -7.12 -6.28 -13.17
C LEU A 426 -7.66 -4.84 -13.08
N LYS A 427 -8.99 -4.67 -12.98
CA LYS A 427 -9.61 -3.35 -12.80
C LYS A 427 -9.13 -2.68 -11.51
N ALA A 428 -9.09 -3.44 -10.42
CA ALA A 428 -8.67 -2.93 -9.12
C ALA A 428 -7.19 -2.58 -9.09
N VAL A 429 -6.30 -3.42 -9.64
CA VAL A 429 -4.86 -3.10 -9.77
C VAL A 429 -4.65 -1.80 -10.53
N LYS A 430 -5.38 -1.59 -11.64
CA LYS A 430 -5.35 -0.32 -12.38
C LYS A 430 -5.80 0.85 -11.52
N ALA A 431 -6.93 0.74 -10.82
CA ALA A 431 -7.43 1.81 -9.95
C ALA A 431 -6.40 2.23 -8.90
N VAL A 432 -5.74 1.26 -8.25
CA VAL A 432 -4.67 1.54 -7.28
C VAL A 432 -3.48 2.24 -7.93
N CYS A 433 -3.03 1.78 -9.10
CA CYS A 433 -1.92 2.43 -9.82
C CYS A 433 -2.27 3.84 -10.29
N PHE A 434 -3.50 4.08 -10.74
CA PHE A 434 -3.97 5.42 -11.11
C PHE A 434 -4.00 6.37 -9.90
N SER A 435 -4.38 5.88 -8.72
CA SER A 435 -4.31 6.67 -7.49
C SER A 435 -2.88 7.11 -7.17
N VAL A 436 -1.88 6.24 -7.32
CA VAL A 436 -0.46 6.63 -7.15
C VAL A 436 -0.06 7.74 -8.14
N GLN A 437 -0.51 7.64 -9.40
CA GLN A 437 -0.26 8.65 -10.42
C GLN A 437 -0.95 9.99 -10.11
N GLN A 438 -2.16 9.95 -9.56
CA GLN A 438 -2.87 11.15 -9.09
C GLN A 438 -2.11 11.81 -7.93
N CYS A 439 -1.65 11.04 -6.95
CA CYS A 439 -0.77 11.54 -5.89
C CYS A 439 0.50 12.18 -6.48
N LEU A 440 1.12 11.57 -7.49
CA LEU A 440 2.27 12.18 -8.17
C LEU A 440 1.91 13.51 -8.82
N GLY A 441 0.79 13.59 -9.55
CA GLY A 441 0.31 14.85 -10.15
C GLY A 441 0.09 15.95 -9.12
N VAL A 442 -0.53 15.62 -7.98
CA VAL A 442 -0.72 16.55 -6.84
C VAL A 442 0.62 17.00 -6.28
N TYR A 443 1.56 16.08 -6.04
CA TYR A 443 2.88 16.39 -5.51
C TYR A 443 3.66 17.32 -6.43
N LEU A 444 3.71 17.02 -7.73
CA LEU A 444 4.41 17.83 -8.72
C LEU A 444 3.81 19.24 -8.79
N THR A 445 2.47 19.36 -8.76
CA THR A 445 1.79 20.65 -8.73
C THR A 445 2.13 21.44 -7.46
N ALA A 446 2.16 20.77 -6.31
CA ALA A 446 2.55 21.37 -5.05
C ALA A 446 4.01 21.86 -5.08
N VAL A 447 4.96 21.04 -5.57
CA VAL A 447 6.38 21.42 -5.72
C VAL A 447 6.55 22.60 -6.67
N ALA A 448 5.86 22.60 -7.81
CA ALA A 448 5.90 23.70 -8.77
C ALA A 448 5.49 25.04 -8.13
N SER A 449 4.46 25.02 -7.27
CA SER A 449 3.94 26.20 -6.56
C SER A 449 4.84 26.72 -5.43
N ARG A 450 5.76 25.91 -4.91
CA ARG A 450 6.66 26.30 -3.81
C ARG A 450 7.71 27.31 -4.27
N ARG A 451 8.11 28.21 -3.38
CA ARG A 451 9.22 29.15 -3.59
C ARG A 451 10.57 28.46 -3.33
N LEU A 452 10.97 27.59 -4.26
CA LEU A 452 12.25 26.85 -4.24
C LEU A 452 13.07 27.19 -5.49
N SER A 453 14.39 26.98 -5.45
CA SER A 453 15.24 27.11 -6.64
C SER A 453 14.87 26.08 -7.71
N SER A 454 15.15 26.40 -8.97
CA SER A 454 14.82 25.52 -10.11
C SER A 454 15.46 24.14 -9.97
N ASP A 455 16.73 24.09 -9.56
CA ASP A 455 17.48 22.83 -9.44
C ASP A 455 16.89 21.92 -8.36
N VAL A 456 16.50 22.50 -7.20
CA VAL A 456 15.85 21.74 -6.11
C VAL A 456 14.47 21.24 -6.55
N LYS A 457 13.70 22.02 -7.31
CA LYS A 457 12.43 21.56 -7.88
C LYS A 457 12.65 20.38 -8.82
N GLN A 458 13.58 20.50 -9.77
CA GLN A 458 13.88 19.43 -10.72
C GLN A 458 14.35 18.15 -10.02
N GLN A 459 15.16 18.28 -8.97
CA GLN A 459 15.59 17.13 -8.17
C GLN A 459 14.40 16.44 -7.49
N LEU A 460 13.57 17.19 -6.75
CA LEU A 460 12.41 16.62 -6.05
C LEU A 460 11.41 15.96 -7.02
N GLU A 461 11.15 16.60 -8.16
CA GLU A 461 10.29 16.04 -9.20
C GLU A 461 10.88 14.76 -9.81
N GLY A 462 12.19 14.76 -10.08
CA GLY A 462 12.91 13.62 -10.64
C GLY A 462 12.91 12.42 -9.70
N GLU A 463 13.20 12.64 -8.42
CA GLU A 463 13.19 11.59 -7.39
C GLU A 463 11.80 11.00 -7.19
N ALA A 464 10.75 11.84 -7.12
CA ALA A 464 9.37 11.38 -6.98
C ALA A 464 8.92 10.56 -8.20
N LYS A 465 9.18 11.05 -9.42
CA LYS A 465 8.87 10.32 -10.67
C LYS A 465 9.58 8.97 -10.70
N LYS A 466 10.86 8.94 -10.35
CA LYS A 466 11.64 7.71 -10.31
C LYS A 466 11.06 6.69 -9.33
N LYS A 467 10.78 7.09 -8.08
CA LYS A 467 10.18 6.20 -7.07
C LYS A 467 8.85 5.60 -7.54
N VAL A 468 7.99 6.40 -8.16
CA VAL A 468 6.71 5.93 -8.70
C VAL A 468 6.91 4.99 -9.89
N CYS A 469 7.80 5.32 -10.82
CA CYS A 469 8.09 4.45 -11.98
C CYS A 469 8.67 3.11 -11.53
N ASP A 470 9.65 3.12 -10.63
CA ASP A 470 10.26 1.92 -10.06
C ASP A 470 9.19 1.06 -9.37
N TRP A 471 8.32 1.66 -8.56
CA TRP A 471 7.25 0.93 -7.89
C TRP A 471 6.25 0.31 -8.88
N VAL A 472 5.82 1.05 -9.91
CA VAL A 472 4.90 0.48 -10.91
C VAL A 472 5.55 -0.68 -11.64
N GLN A 473 6.82 -0.55 -12.04
CA GLN A 473 7.54 -1.60 -12.75
C GLN A 473 7.74 -2.84 -11.86
N TYR A 474 8.33 -2.69 -10.68
CA TYR A 474 8.72 -3.81 -9.84
C TYR A 474 7.54 -4.41 -9.06
N THR A 475 6.68 -3.57 -8.48
CA THR A 475 5.58 -4.01 -7.62
C THR A 475 4.34 -4.32 -8.44
N ALA A 476 3.77 -3.33 -9.14
CA ALA A 476 2.50 -3.54 -9.84
C ALA A 476 2.64 -4.50 -11.04
N VAL A 477 3.63 -4.27 -11.90
CA VAL A 477 3.82 -5.04 -13.15
C VAL A 477 4.53 -6.37 -12.89
N ASN A 478 5.75 -6.34 -12.38
CA ASN A 478 6.60 -7.54 -12.28
C ASN A 478 6.18 -8.50 -11.16
N THR A 479 5.52 -8.00 -10.12
CA THR A 479 5.07 -8.84 -9.01
C THR A 479 3.60 -9.21 -9.16
N PHE A 480 2.70 -8.23 -9.09
CA PHE A 480 1.27 -8.51 -9.01
C PHE A 480 0.65 -8.91 -10.36
N LEU A 481 0.82 -8.12 -11.42
CA LEU A 481 0.27 -8.47 -12.75
C LEU A 481 0.95 -9.71 -13.35
N SER A 482 2.24 -9.94 -13.09
CA SER A 482 2.89 -11.20 -13.46
C SER A 482 2.36 -12.39 -12.66
N GLY A 483 2.02 -12.22 -11.38
CA GLY A 483 1.35 -13.25 -10.59
C GLY A 483 -0.04 -13.60 -11.15
N ILE A 484 -0.84 -12.60 -11.52
CA ILE A 484 -2.14 -12.81 -12.20
C ILE A 484 -1.94 -13.52 -13.54
N GLN A 485 -0.93 -13.10 -14.32
CA GLN A 485 -0.59 -13.72 -15.59
C GLN A 485 -0.26 -15.20 -15.41
N HIS A 486 0.52 -15.54 -14.39
CA HIS A 486 0.89 -16.92 -14.08
C HIS A 486 -0.34 -17.76 -13.76
N LEU A 487 -1.23 -17.24 -12.89
CA LEU A 487 -2.50 -17.88 -12.56
C LEU A 487 -3.36 -18.14 -13.80
N CYS A 488 -3.42 -17.20 -14.75
CA CYS A 488 -4.12 -17.39 -16.02
C CYS A 488 -3.48 -18.50 -16.88
N CYS A 489 -2.14 -18.53 -16.95
CA CYS A 489 -1.41 -19.52 -17.73
C CYS A 489 -1.55 -20.95 -17.14
N GLU A 490 -1.51 -21.09 -15.82
CA GLU A 490 -1.72 -22.38 -15.13
C GLU A 490 -3.14 -22.89 -15.34
N ALA A 491 -4.15 -22.00 -15.20
CA ALA A 491 -5.54 -22.35 -15.48
C ALA A 491 -5.75 -22.79 -16.95
N ALA A 492 -5.07 -22.14 -17.90
CA ALA A 492 -5.09 -22.54 -19.30
C ALA A 492 -4.54 -23.96 -19.51
N ALA A 493 -3.38 -24.26 -18.90
CA ALA A 493 -2.73 -25.57 -19.00
C ALA A 493 -3.59 -26.70 -18.38
N GLY A 494 -4.21 -26.43 -17.22
CA GLY A 494 -5.13 -27.37 -16.58
C GLY A 494 -6.39 -27.64 -17.41
N THR A 495 -6.93 -26.60 -18.06
CA THR A 495 -8.10 -26.73 -18.95
C THR A 495 -7.77 -27.58 -20.18
N THR A 496 -6.62 -27.35 -20.83
CA THR A 496 -6.17 -28.17 -21.97
C THR A 496 -5.98 -29.65 -21.63
N ALA A 497 -5.75 -30.00 -20.37
CA ALA A 497 -5.65 -31.39 -19.90
C ALA A 497 -7.02 -32.02 -19.54
N ALA A 498 -8.03 -31.21 -19.21
CA ALA A 498 -9.33 -31.67 -18.72
C ALA A 498 -10.46 -31.61 -19.78
N THR A 499 -10.39 -30.71 -20.76
CA THR A 499 -11.47 -30.52 -21.74
C THR A 499 -11.28 -31.39 -22.98
N ALA A 500 -11.71 -32.65 -22.87
CA ALA A 500 -12.14 -33.47 -23.99
C ALA A 500 -13.67 -33.47 -24.18
N SER A 501 -14.47 -32.76 -23.36
CA SER A 501 -15.93 -33.02 -23.36
C SER A 501 -16.93 -31.92 -22.94
N THR A 502 -16.58 -30.63 -22.76
CA THR A 502 -17.65 -29.62 -22.55
C THR A 502 -17.24 -28.17 -22.87
N PRO A 503 -18.05 -27.39 -23.62
CA PRO A 503 -17.84 -25.96 -23.82
C PRO A 503 -18.53 -25.17 -22.70
N MET A 504 -17.80 -24.40 -21.90
CA MET A 504 -18.41 -23.46 -20.95
C MET A 504 -18.13 -22.01 -21.35
N CYS A 505 -19.16 -21.18 -21.22
CA CYS A 505 -19.21 -19.73 -21.39
C CYS A 505 -18.37 -18.93 -20.36
N ALA A 506 -17.11 -19.30 -20.14
CA ALA A 506 -16.14 -18.48 -19.40
C ALA A 506 -15.19 -17.80 -20.41
N LEU A 507 -14.76 -16.56 -20.13
CA LEU A 507 -13.67 -15.92 -20.90
C LEU A 507 -12.47 -16.88 -20.92
N THR A 508 -11.92 -17.14 -22.10
CA THR A 508 -10.81 -18.10 -22.20
C THR A 508 -9.61 -17.59 -21.40
N PRO A 509 -8.90 -18.44 -20.63
CA PRO A 509 -7.69 -18.04 -19.91
C PRO A 509 -6.65 -17.31 -20.78
N ALA A 510 -6.61 -17.64 -22.08
CA ALA A 510 -5.79 -16.94 -23.08
C ALA A 510 -6.17 -15.46 -23.29
N LEU A 511 -7.46 -15.12 -23.26
CA LEU A 511 -7.93 -13.74 -23.36
C LEU A 511 -7.53 -12.92 -22.14
N LEU A 512 -7.71 -13.49 -20.94
CA LEU A 512 -7.32 -12.85 -19.66
C LEU A 512 -5.80 -12.62 -19.59
N ALA A 513 -5.01 -13.57 -20.11
CA ALA A 513 -3.57 -13.42 -20.28
C ALA A 513 -3.22 -12.22 -21.18
N VAL A 514 -3.84 -12.09 -22.36
CA VAL A 514 -3.57 -10.95 -23.26
C VAL A 514 -4.05 -9.63 -22.64
N GLN A 515 -5.19 -9.62 -21.94
CA GLN A 515 -5.67 -8.43 -21.23
C GLN A 515 -4.74 -8.01 -20.08
N THR A 516 -4.11 -8.97 -19.42
CA THR A 516 -3.09 -8.71 -18.39
C THR A 516 -1.85 -8.08 -19.03
N ASP A 517 -1.37 -8.59 -20.17
CA ASP A 517 -0.25 -8.02 -20.92
C ASP A 517 -0.55 -6.57 -21.40
N VAL A 518 -1.76 -6.32 -21.91
CA VAL A 518 -2.22 -4.96 -22.24
C VAL A 518 -2.21 -4.08 -21.00
N SER A 519 -2.67 -4.59 -19.85
CA SER A 519 -2.71 -3.84 -18.60
C SER A 519 -1.30 -3.48 -18.09
N LYS A 520 -0.34 -4.40 -18.17
CA LYS A 520 1.07 -4.14 -17.84
C LYS A 520 1.60 -2.98 -18.67
N VAL A 521 1.39 -3.04 -19.99
CA VAL A 521 1.90 -2.03 -20.92
C VAL A 521 1.22 -0.67 -20.70
N GLN A 522 -0.09 -0.65 -20.47
CA GLN A 522 -0.82 0.58 -20.16
C GLN A 522 -0.23 1.28 -18.93
N LEU A 523 0.08 0.53 -17.86
CA LEU A 523 0.68 1.10 -16.65
C LEU A 523 2.11 1.60 -16.89
N LEU A 524 2.95 0.83 -17.60
CA LEU A 524 4.32 1.25 -17.92
C LEU A 524 4.34 2.54 -18.75
N LEU A 525 3.54 2.60 -19.83
CA LEU A 525 3.47 3.77 -20.70
C LEU A 525 2.86 4.99 -20.02
N LEU A 526 1.98 4.80 -19.02
CA LEU A 526 1.44 5.89 -18.21
C LEU A 526 2.52 6.51 -17.32
N CYS A 527 3.47 5.72 -16.83
CA CYS A 527 4.54 6.19 -15.95
C CYS A 527 5.64 6.92 -16.74
N ASP A 528 6.19 6.25 -17.75
CA ASP A 528 7.19 6.83 -18.64
C ASP A 528 7.13 6.16 -20.01
N ALA A 529 6.36 6.77 -20.91
CA ALA A 529 6.18 6.27 -22.26
C ALA A 529 7.48 6.19 -23.07
N VAL A 530 8.49 7.00 -22.75
CA VAL A 530 9.76 7.02 -23.48
C VAL A 530 10.65 5.88 -22.99
N SER A 531 10.84 5.78 -21.68
CA SER A 531 11.71 4.77 -21.08
C SER A 531 11.18 3.34 -21.30
N PHE A 532 9.86 3.15 -21.29
CA PHE A 532 9.24 1.82 -21.41
C PHE A 532 8.76 1.44 -22.81
N ALA A 533 9.03 2.24 -23.85
CA ALA A 533 8.55 1.96 -25.20
C ALA A 533 9.02 0.59 -25.75
N MET A 534 10.27 0.21 -25.49
CA MET A 534 10.83 -1.06 -25.96
C MET A 534 10.29 -2.26 -25.18
N ASP A 535 10.16 -2.13 -23.86
CA ASP A 535 9.60 -3.19 -23.02
C ASP A 535 8.12 -3.42 -23.34
N ALA A 536 7.38 -2.33 -23.62
CA ALA A 536 6.01 -2.41 -24.10
C ALA A 536 5.90 -3.27 -25.36
N ARG A 537 6.76 -3.08 -26.35
CA ARG A 537 6.75 -3.86 -27.61
C ARG A 537 7.11 -5.32 -27.39
N ARG A 538 8.09 -5.61 -26.53
CA ARG A 538 8.48 -6.98 -26.16
C ARG A 538 7.32 -7.77 -25.55
N ILE A 539 6.43 -7.09 -24.83
CA ILE A 539 5.22 -7.68 -24.26
C ILE A 539 4.10 -7.78 -25.30
N LEU A 540 3.86 -6.71 -26.07
CA LEU A 540 2.70 -6.60 -26.96
C LEU A 540 2.81 -7.47 -28.23
N LEU A 541 3.98 -7.59 -28.85
CA LEU A 541 4.11 -8.31 -30.13
C LEU A 541 3.75 -9.81 -30.00
N PRO A 542 4.26 -10.56 -29.01
CA PRO A 542 3.82 -11.94 -28.79
C PRO A 542 2.35 -12.06 -28.38
N ALA A 543 1.81 -11.05 -27.69
CA ALA A 543 0.40 -11.01 -27.33
C ALA A 543 -0.50 -10.80 -28.56
N LEU A 544 -0.05 -10.01 -29.54
CA LEU A 544 -0.76 -9.75 -30.80
C LEU A 544 -0.87 -11.04 -31.64
N GLU A 545 0.24 -11.77 -31.81
CA GLU A 545 0.26 -13.03 -32.54
C GLU A 545 -0.64 -14.10 -31.89
N ARG A 546 -0.54 -14.22 -30.55
CA ARG A 546 -1.42 -15.12 -29.78
C ARG A 546 -2.90 -14.73 -29.94
N GLY A 547 -3.22 -13.45 -29.86
CA GLY A 547 -4.60 -12.96 -29.98
C GLY A 547 -5.20 -13.23 -31.36
N PHE A 548 -4.48 -12.93 -32.44
CA PHE A 548 -4.94 -13.26 -33.78
C PHE A 548 -5.10 -14.77 -33.99
N THR A 549 -4.19 -15.59 -33.49
CA THR A 549 -4.29 -17.06 -33.59
C THR A 549 -5.55 -17.58 -32.91
N GLN A 550 -5.86 -17.08 -31.70
CA GLN A 550 -7.07 -17.45 -30.98
C GLN A 550 -8.34 -16.97 -31.69
N MET A 551 -8.35 -15.73 -32.20
CA MET A 551 -9.49 -15.23 -32.98
C MET A 551 -9.73 -16.03 -34.26
N HIS A 552 -8.68 -16.52 -34.93
CA HIS A 552 -8.82 -17.40 -36.10
C HIS A 552 -9.45 -18.75 -35.74
N GLN A 553 -9.06 -19.34 -34.60
CA GLN A 553 -9.66 -20.59 -34.12
C GLN A 553 -11.15 -20.38 -33.79
N LEU A 554 -11.48 -19.24 -33.18
CA LEU A 554 -12.85 -18.89 -32.79
C LEU A 554 -13.72 -18.38 -33.95
N ALA A 555 -13.14 -17.90 -35.06
CA ALA A 555 -13.91 -17.41 -36.20
C ALA A 555 -14.74 -18.53 -36.89
N GLY A 556 -14.39 -19.79 -36.66
CA GLY A 556 -15.19 -20.95 -37.06
C GLY A 556 -16.35 -21.27 -36.10
N ASP A 557 -16.29 -20.78 -34.86
CA ASP A 557 -17.27 -21.01 -33.80
C ASP A 557 -18.25 -19.83 -33.68
N THR A 558 -19.57 -20.10 -33.63
CA THR A 558 -20.62 -19.07 -33.69
C THR A 558 -20.76 -18.17 -32.45
N ASN A 559 -19.80 -18.15 -31.52
CA ASN A 559 -19.92 -17.35 -30.29
C ASN A 559 -19.44 -15.90 -30.50
N THR A 560 -20.35 -15.06 -31.00
CA THR A 560 -20.12 -13.63 -31.27
C THR A 560 -19.71 -12.82 -30.03
N ALA A 561 -20.15 -13.21 -28.84
CA ALA A 561 -19.80 -12.51 -27.60
C ALA A 561 -18.31 -12.66 -27.27
N ILE A 562 -17.74 -13.87 -27.39
CA ILE A 562 -16.31 -14.10 -27.13
C ILE A 562 -15.45 -13.34 -28.15
N LEU A 563 -15.82 -13.37 -29.44
CA LEU A 563 -15.15 -12.61 -30.49
C LEU A 563 -15.21 -11.10 -30.26
N SER A 564 -16.29 -10.59 -29.65
CA SER A 564 -16.41 -9.18 -29.27
C SER A 564 -15.39 -8.78 -28.19
N HIS A 565 -15.23 -9.62 -27.16
CA HIS A 565 -14.24 -9.38 -26.10
C HIS A 565 -12.81 -9.44 -26.64
N TRP A 566 -12.51 -10.40 -27.51
CA TRP A 566 -11.23 -10.43 -28.22
C TRP A 566 -11.01 -9.20 -29.08
N THR A 567 -12.04 -8.74 -29.80
CA THR A 567 -11.95 -7.52 -30.61
C THR A 567 -11.56 -6.31 -29.75
N MET A 568 -12.24 -6.10 -28.61
CA MET A 568 -11.90 -5.00 -27.68
C MET A 568 -10.49 -5.12 -27.11
N CYS A 569 -10.06 -6.35 -26.79
CA CYS A 569 -8.72 -6.62 -26.29
C CYS A 569 -7.66 -6.28 -27.34
N MET A 570 -7.84 -6.75 -28.57
CA MET A 570 -6.92 -6.50 -29.69
C MET A 570 -6.89 -5.02 -30.09
N LEU A 571 -8.01 -4.30 -30.05
CA LEU A 571 -8.03 -2.85 -30.22
C LEU A 571 -7.20 -2.14 -29.15
N SER A 572 -7.32 -2.56 -27.90
CA SER A 572 -6.54 -2.01 -26.79
C SER A 572 -5.04 -2.29 -26.97
N LEU A 573 -4.70 -3.50 -27.43
CA LEU A 573 -3.34 -3.91 -27.73
C LEU A 573 -2.73 -3.06 -28.85
N LEU A 574 -3.44 -2.93 -29.99
CA LEU A 574 -3.00 -2.11 -31.12
C LEU A 574 -2.84 -0.64 -30.72
N SER A 575 -3.78 -0.08 -29.94
CA SER A 575 -3.65 1.27 -29.40
C SER A 575 -2.39 1.43 -28.54
N CYS A 576 -2.07 0.48 -27.67
CA CYS A 576 -0.83 0.51 -26.88
C CYS A 576 0.42 0.38 -27.76
N LEU A 577 0.36 -0.45 -28.79
CA LEU A 577 1.45 -0.61 -29.75
C LEU A 577 1.71 0.71 -30.48
N CYS A 578 0.67 1.35 -31.03
CA CYS A 578 0.77 2.66 -31.66
C CYS A 578 1.43 3.69 -30.72
N ARG A 579 0.97 3.80 -29.47
CA ARG A 579 1.55 4.73 -28.48
C ARG A 579 3.04 4.47 -28.21
N SER A 580 3.44 3.20 -28.16
CA SER A 580 4.86 2.84 -27.97
C SER A 580 5.73 3.22 -29.18
N LEU A 581 5.14 3.26 -30.38
CA LEU A 581 5.84 3.53 -31.63
C LEU A 581 6.06 5.03 -31.86
N CYS A 582 5.06 5.86 -31.57
CA CYS A 582 5.12 7.33 -31.71
C CYS A 582 6.12 8.04 -30.77
N ARG A 583 6.87 7.30 -29.93
CA ARG A 583 7.76 7.83 -28.88
C ARG A 583 9.25 7.54 -29.10
N LEU A 584 9.64 7.01 -30.26
CA LEU A 584 11.05 6.87 -30.63
C LEU A 584 11.67 8.26 -30.88
N LYS A 585 12.65 8.64 -30.05
CA LYS A 585 13.49 9.83 -30.29
C LYS A 585 14.52 9.63 -31.40
N ASP A 586 14.87 8.39 -31.73
CA ASP A 586 15.91 8.08 -32.70
C ASP A 586 15.35 7.20 -33.83
N GLY A 587 15.05 7.86 -34.96
CA GLY A 587 14.52 7.26 -36.16
C GLY A 587 15.47 6.24 -36.78
N THR A 588 15.01 4.99 -36.87
CA THR A 588 15.63 3.94 -37.70
C THR A 588 14.59 3.07 -38.41
N VAL A 589 13.35 3.01 -37.92
CA VAL A 589 12.20 2.44 -38.65
C VAL A 589 11.51 3.58 -39.39
N THR A 590 11.39 3.48 -40.72
CA THR A 590 10.67 4.51 -41.49
C THR A 590 9.20 4.53 -41.02
N ALA A 591 8.62 5.73 -40.87
CA ALA A 591 7.22 5.87 -40.44
C ALA A 591 6.26 5.10 -41.37
N GLU A 592 6.63 4.89 -42.63
CA GLU A 592 5.83 4.19 -43.64
C GLU A 592 5.74 2.68 -43.39
N ASP A 593 6.85 1.99 -43.12
CA ASP A 593 6.85 0.54 -42.84
C ASP A 593 5.99 0.20 -41.61
N LEU A 594 6.02 1.10 -40.63
CA LEU A 594 5.25 0.99 -39.40
C LEU A 594 3.74 1.16 -39.64
N VAL A 595 3.36 2.20 -40.37
CA VAL A 595 1.97 2.50 -40.72
C VAL A 595 1.39 1.35 -41.56
N LEU A 596 2.17 0.78 -42.48
CA LEU A 596 1.77 -0.38 -43.27
C LEU A 596 1.55 -1.63 -42.41
N ALA A 597 2.46 -1.91 -41.47
CA ALA A 597 2.31 -3.03 -40.54
C ALA A 597 1.06 -2.87 -39.65
N LEU A 598 0.85 -1.70 -39.05
CA LEU A 598 -0.32 -1.42 -38.23
C LEU A 598 -1.62 -1.52 -39.04
N HIS A 599 -1.65 -0.95 -40.25
CA HIS A 599 -2.81 -1.05 -41.13
C HIS A 599 -3.16 -2.50 -41.47
N SER A 600 -2.16 -3.36 -41.69
CA SER A 600 -2.38 -4.79 -41.92
C SER A 600 -3.06 -5.46 -40.72
N HIS A 601 -2.65 -5.11 -39.50
CA HIS A 601 -3.26 -5.64 -38.28
C HIS A 601 -4.68 -5.12 -38.04
N TYR A 602 -4.96 -3.84 -38.31
CA TYR A 602 -6.32 -3.30 -38.20
C TYR A 602 -7.27 -3.91 -39.25
N ARG A 603 -6.78 -4.16 -40.48
CA ARG A 603 -7.54 -4.89 -41.50
C ARG A 603 -7.85 -6.32 -41.07
N GLU A 604 -6.85 -7.01 -40.53
CA GLU A 604 -7.00 -8.37 -40.07
C GLU A 604 -7.98 -8.47 -38.89
N LEU A 605 -7.88 -7.53 -37.94
CA LEU A 605 -8.82 -7.43 -36.84
C LEU A 605 -10.24 -7.21 -37.33
N ARG A 606 -10.46 -6.26 -38.23
CA ARG A 606 -11.78 -6.00 -38.83
C ARG A 606 -12.36 -7.23 -39.52
N ARG A 607 -11.52 -8.05 -40.17
CA ARG A 607 -11.94 -9.29 -40.85
C ARG A 607 -12.43 -10.35 -39.86
N LEU A 608 -11.80 -10.46 -38.69
CA LEU A 608 -12.11 -11.45 -37.66
C LEU A 608 -13.18 -10.99 -36.66
N SER A 609 -13.41 -9.69 -36.56
CA SER A 609 -14.39 -9.11 -35.66
C SER A 609 -15.84 -9.38 -36.10
N PRO A 610 -16.80 -9.42 -35.16
CA PRO A 610 -18.22 -9.43 -35.50
C PRO A 610 -18.59 -8.21 -36.35
N ALA A 611 -19.53 -8.39 -37.31
CA ALA A 611 -19.90 -7.34 -38.26
C ALA A 611 -20.31 -6.01 -37.60
N PHE A 612 -20.99 -6.07 -36.45
CA PHE A 612 -21.42 -4.88 -35.71
C PHE A 612 -20.28 -4.12 -35.01
N MET A 613 -19.07 -4.69 -34.91
CA MET A 613 -17.87 -4.04 -34.37
C MET A 613 -16.91 -3.55 -35.47
N ALA A 614 -17.21 -3.83 -36.74
CA ALA A 614 -16.32 -3.45 -37.85
C ALA A 614 -16.13 -1.94 -37.96
N ASP A 615 -17.17 -1.17 -37.66
CA ASP A 615 -17.12 0.30 -37.63
C ASP A 615 -16.19 0.78 -36.52
N LEU A 616 -16.29 0.20 -35.30
CA LEU A 616 -15.40 0.53 -34.18
C LEU A 616 -13.92 0.31 -34.52
N VAL A 617 -13.59 -0.80 -35.19
CA VAL A 617 -12.20 -1.09 -35.61
C VAL A 617 -11.73 -0.08 -36.66
N THR A 618 -12.63 0.31 -37.56
CA THR A 618 -12.34 1.29 -38.62
C THR A 618 -12.14 2.69 -38.04
N ASP A 619 -12.98 3.11 -37.09
CA ASP A 619 -12.88 4.39 -36.39
C ASP A 619 -11.57 4.47 -35.59
N ALA A 620 -11.21 3.41 -34.86
CA ALA A 620 -9.94 3.38 -34.11
C ALA A 620 -8.70 3.53 -35.03
N TRP A 621 -8.76 2.99 -36.25
CA TRP A 621 -7.70 3.18 -37.24
C TRP A 621 -7.68 4.62 -37.79
N ILE A 622 -8.85 5.19 -38.08
CA ILE A 622 -8.98 6.57 -38.55
C ILE A 622 -8.46 7.55 -37.48
N ASP A 623 -8.83 7.35 -36.21
CA ASP A 623 -8.37 8.15 -35.08
C ASP A 623 -6.84 8.15 -34.95
N PHE A 624 -6.21 7.00 -35.17
CA PHE A 624 -4.75 6.90 -35.22
C PHE A 624 -4.16 7.76 -36.35
N LEU A 625 -4.67 7.63 -37.57
CA LEU A 625 -4.21 8.41 -38.73
C LEU A 625 -4.41 9.92 -38.54
N LEU A 626 -5.53 10.33 -37.93
CA LEU A 626 -5.82 11.73 -37.63
C LEU A 626 -4.95 12.29 -36.49
N GLY A 627 -4.55 11.43 -35.53
CA GLY A 627 -3.67 11.77 -34.42
C GLY A 627 -2.23 12.04 -34.85
N GLU A 628 -1.69 11.29 -35.81
CA GLU A 628 -0.34 11.51 -36.35
C GLU A 628 -0.20 12.84 -37.12
N GLY A 629 -1.31 13.43 -37.57
CA GLY A 629 -1.34 14.75 -38.22
C GLY A 629 -1.21 15.96 -37.29
N ARG A 630 -1.27 15.79 -35.96
CA ARG A 630 -1.13 16.88 -34.97
C ARG A 630 0.13 16.69 -34.12
N GLY A 631 1.27 16.98 -34.72
CA GLY A 631 2.48 17.30 -33.95
C GLY A 631 2.22 18.49 -33.01
N ALA A 632 2.64 18.34 -31.76
CA ALA A 632 2.74 19.41 -30.75
C ALA A 632 1.43 20.18 -30.43
N LEU A 633 0.70 19.77 -29.38
CA LEU A 633 0.09 20.64 -28.35
C LEU A 633 -0.93 19.85 -27.50
N GLY A 634 -0.73 19.87 -26.19
CA GLY A 634 -1.80 19.66 -25.20
C GLY A 634 -1.86 18.28 -24.57
N THR A 635 -1.40 18.21 -23.33
CA THR A 635 -1.83 17.28 -22.29
C THR A 635 -3.35 17.19 -22.21
N ARG A 636 -3.98 16.36 -23.04
CA ARG A 636 -5.29 15.81 -22.69
C ARG A 636 -5.01 14.63 -21.76
N HIS A 637 -5.46 14.76 -20.51
CA HIS A 637 -5.80 13.62 -19.67
C HIS A 637 -6.82 12.78 -20.45
N VAL A 638 -6.33 11.86 -21.24
CA VAL A 638 -7.15 10.80 -21.82
C VAL A 638 -7.43 9.87 -20.65
N GLY A 639 -8.59 10.06 -20.01
CA GLY A 639 -9.18 9.04 -19.17
C GLY A 639 -9.14 7.74 -19.98
N LEU A 640 -8.44 6.74 -19.47
CA LEU A 640 -8.51 5.39 -20.02
C LEU A 640 -9.98 4.98 -19.89
N VAL A 641 -10.71 5.14 -21.00
CA VAL A 641 -12.06 4.68 -21.31
C VAL A 641 -12.75 4.06 -20.10
N ASP A 642 -13.70 4.82 -19.55
CA ASP A 642 -14.67 4.38 -18.53
C ASP A 642 -15.10 2.93 -18.78
N LEU A 643 -14.46 2.00 -18.05
CA LEU A 643 -14.81 0.59 -18.02
C LEU A 643 -16.20 0.38 -17.39
N GLU A 644 -16.79 1.41 -16.78
CA GLU A 644 -18.17 1.42 -16.31
C GLU A 644 -19.18 1.59 -17.46
N GLN A 645 -18.88 2.39 -18.51
CA GLN A 645 -19.81 2.58 -19.63
C GLN A 645 -19.93 1.34 -20.53
N GLY A 646 -18.86 0.55 -20.66
CA GLY A 646 -18.89 -0.70 -21.45
C GLY A 646 -19.71 -1.82 -20.81
N CYS A 647 -19.78 -1.89 -19.48
CA CYS A 647 -20.55 -2.92 -18.77
C CYS A 647 -22.05 -2.58 -18.71
N HIS A 648 -22.42 -1.30 -18.60
CA HIS A 648 -23.83 -0.91 -18.54
C HIS A 648 -24.56 -1.01 -19.90
N ALA A 649 -23.84 -0.96 -21.03
CA ALA A 649 -24.44 -1.08 -22.35
C ALA A 649 -24.84 -2.52 -22.75
N HIS A 650 -24.36 -3.55 -22.05
CA HIS A 650 -24.68 -4.95 -22.37
C HIS A 650 -25.66 -5.63 -21.39
N CYS A 651 -25.79 -5.14 -20.16
CA CYS A 651 -26.76 -5.73 -19.21
C CYS A 651 -28.21 -5.30 -19.43
N ASN A 652 -28.48 -4.23 -20.21
CA ASN A 652 -29.85 -3.71 -20.41
C ASN A 652 -30.54 -4.20 -21.71
N CYS A 653 -29.98 -5.16 -22.45
CA CYS A 653 -30.62 -5.70 -23.66
C CYS A 653 -31.57 -6.90 -23.42
N HIS A 654 -31.79 -7.31 -22.17
CA HIS A 654 -32.75 -8.34 -21.83
C HIS A 654 -33.67 -7.89 -20.71
N CYS A 655 -34.63 -7.00 -21.01
CA CYS A 655 -35.99 -6.98 -20.47
C CYS A 655 -36.79 -5.83 -21.11
N THR A 656 -38.07 -6.10 -21.40
CA THR A 656 -39.12 -5.21 -21.93
C THR A 656 -39.23 -5.06 -23.46
N VAL A 657 -39.84 -6.07 -24.09
CA VAL A 657 -40.70 -5.88 -25.27
C VAL A 657 -42.15 -5.94 -24.77
N GLU A 658 -42.86 -4.82 -24.88
CA GLU A 658 -44.32 -4.63 -25.03
C GLU A 658 -44.61 -3.17 -24.65
N GLY A 659 -45.17 -2.29 -25.45
CA GLY A 659 -45.60 -2.28 -26.84
C GLY A 659 -46.25 -0.92 -27.05
N THR A 660 -45.89 -0.18 -28.10
CA THR A 660 -46.73 0.94 -28.59
C THR A 660 -46.67 1.01 -30.10
N GLY A 661 -47.82 0.74 -30.70
CA GLY A 661 -48.03 0.80 -32.14
C GLY A 661 -47.97 2.23 -32.67
N LYS A 662 -47.31 2.38 -33.82
CA LYS A 662 -47.37 3.58 -34.66
C LYS A 662 -48.78 3.77 -35.21
N LYS A 663 -49.25 5.01 -35.27
CA LYS A 663 -49.91 5.55 -36.47
C LYS A 663 -49.40 6.94 -36.81
N ALA A 664 -49.14 7.10 -38.09
CA ALA A 664 -48.59 8.27 -38.77
C ALA A 664 -49.66 9.36 -39.00
N GLY A 665 -49.20 10.60 -39.24
CA GLY A 665 -50.05 11.64 -39.84
C GLY A 665 -49.49 13.06 -39.75
N GLN A 666 -48.87 13.50 -40.85
CA GLN A 666 -48.58 14.88 -41.29
C GLN A 666 -49.23 16.08 -40.54
N LYS A 667 -48.44 17.12 -40.27
CA LYS A 667 -48.40 18.40 -41.04
C LYS A 667 -47.45 19.42 -40.39
N ARG A 668 -46.64 20.09 -41.22
CA ARG A 668 -46.00 21.38 -40.91
C ARG A 668 -47.05 22.49 -40.92
N SER A 669 -46.94 23.50 -40.05
CA SER A 669 -46.48 24.86 -40.44
C SER A 669 -46.62 25.92 -39.33
N HIS A 670 -45.58 26.77 -39.28
CA HIS A 670 -45.54 28.20 -38.91
C HIS A 670 -45.45 28.65 -37.44
N GLY A 671 -44.69 29.77 -37.28
CA GLY A 671 -44.40 30.52 -36.04
C GLY A 671 -45.63 30.82 -35.19
N GLU A 672 -45.51 31.16 -33.92
CA GLU A 672 -44.46 31.93 -33.22
C GLU A 672 -43.76 31.19 -32.07
#